data_AF-A0A1L7V352-F1
#
_entry.id   AF-A0A1L7V352-F1
#
_cell.length_a   1.000
_cell.length_b   1.000
_cell.length_c   1.000
_cell.angle_alpha   90.00
_cell.angle_beta   90.00
_cell.angle_gamma   90.00
#
_symmetry.space_group_name_H-M   'P 1'
#
loop_
_entity.id
_entity.type
_entity.pdbx_description
1 polymer ?
#
loop_
_entity_poly.entity_id
_entity_poly.type
_entity_poly.pdbx_seq_one_letter_code
_entity_poly.pdbx_strand_id
1 'polypeptide(L)'
;MPKTPGSSASGSSRRGRGRGGRGWRGRTYNRGNSGGLSSRGGSTRSRARNPSSSIRYGPASRNQEQYSDSQEPQTPGADTRARSSSEPIQHEVVMAIDLRENFTVGCAYFSTTDGILHVSEDIATASLDIAEQFLIHIQPTSLLVSARAPSSFRDELERIAASEDASGGVIFRSLQSSEFSIETAHERLVSLDSQALSATGIVFSTGIEEDGSEESILGLSQPESQAFRQLRYGGCINMSSQVSVGCAGALLGDILRRRSAGFLPDGQVAGVLFRVVDIRMFSLNTYMYVSTDALLSLQILQTELHPNSQAWGPDANKSNSKESLSVYGLFHHLACTPQGRTQLRQLFLRPLLDLDIISERQRTIAVLLQPDNADKLAQLTSTLRKVRNMRTTLAQLRKGIEFPSAGQSFDRGVWATIQKFTTQALTLREIIGLINGGSDIVIFKKLIHSLEPASLVVVGDMINKTIDFEQSKERHRSSVRAGIDTQLDELKRRYDGMDSFLTEVVNQLNRELPQWARKYVRSCIFLPQIGFLTVVESNRLTGNGQYEGEGTAVAAWEKLFTADGAVCYKNSYMRELDKEYGDMYCQIGDREVEIIHGLAGKVLEHEGHLLLASEMCGEFDAILALALGAEKYNWHAPQMVEASIIHIEEGRHPLQELVVPAFIPNPCHLFTGTSNIAAVQDGSPQALVLTGPNHSGKSVYLKQAAIIVYLAHIGSFVPAVQATIGLTESILTCMSSRESMSGGESAFATDMKQAALSMKSSTPKSLILVDEFGKGTNGDDGAGLLSALLDYYLSLGPECPRLLAATHFHEVFECGYLENHNGLRIAHMNVRMDWNASLVDDQVTFLFNLEYGHSTSSFGGRCAALNGVPSAVVERAENISKLLARSEDLSAVCARLSRSEEVQLGKAEMTARLFLSETFGDQDEANLNAEEHTRGSIIEVLEDILSPNIGAAVAESI
;
A
#
# COMPACT_ATOMS: atom_id res chain seq x y z
N MET A 1 -12.02 24.11 -59.20
CA MET A 1 -12.76 25.35 -58.84
C MET A 1 -14.22 24.99 -58.57
N PRO A 2 -14.99 25.73 -57.74
CA PRO A 2 -14.52 26.66 -56.71
C PRO A 2 -15.29 26.61 -55.35
N LYS A 3 -14.56 26.95 -54.28
CA LYS A 3 -14.95 27.85 -53.17
C LYS A 3 -15.92 27.37 -52.07
N THR A 4 -15.31 27.07 -50.92
CA THR A 4 -15.63 27.75 -49.64
C THR A 4 -15.68 29.28 -49.83
N PRO A 5 -16.51 30.06 -49.08
CA PRO A 5 -16.10 30.51 -47.73
C PRO A 5 -17.25 30.87 -46.75
N GLY A 6 -16.86 31.24 -45.52
CA GLY A 6 -17.65 32.10 -44.61
C GLY A 6 -18.48 31.32 -43.57
N SER A 7 -18.08 31.18 -42.29
CA SER A 7 -17.83 32.18 -41.24
C SER A 7 -19.06 32.60 -40.43
N SER A 8 -18.83 32.72 -39.12
CA SER A 8 -19.62 33.41 -38.07
C SER A 8 -20.48 32.53 -37.16
N ALA A 9 -20.48 32.94 -35.88
CA ALA A 9 -20.99 32.19 -34.74
C ALA A 9 -22.30 32.80 -34.21
N SER A 10 -22.87 32.09 -33.21
CA SER A 10 -23.69 32.58 -32.08
C SER A 10 -25.11 32.01 -31.99
N GLY A 11 -25.68 32.09 -30.78
CA GLY A 11 -27.13 32.20 -30.63
C GLY A 11 -27.86 30.94 -30.17
N SER A 12 -27.90 30.74 -28.87
CA SER A 12 -28.87 29.87 -28.19
C SER A 12 -30.34 30.16 -28.56
N SER A 13 -31.19 29.11 -28.63
CA SER A 13 -32.24 28.87 -27.61
C SER A 13 -33.37 27.90 -28.01
N ARG A 14 -33.87 27.20 -26.97
CA ARG A 14 -35.28 26.82 -26.68
C ARG A 14 -36.17 26.05 -27.70
N ARG A 15 -36.69 24.93 -27.15
CA ARG A 15 -38.10 24.43 -27.22
C ARG A 15 -38.65 23.84 -28.53
N GLY A 16 -38.62 22.50 -28.60
CA GLY A 16 -39.80 21.67 -28.29
C GLY A 16 -40.90 21.44 -29.34
N ARG A 17 -41.09 20.16 -29.72
CA ARG A 17 -42.28 19.46 -30.30
C ARG A 17 -41.96 17.95 -30.19
N GLY A 18 -42.87 16.98 -30.03
CA GLY A 18 -44.33 17.01 -29.84
C GLY A 18 -45.04 15.96 -30.72
N ARG A 19 -45.81 15.02 -30.11
CA ARG A 19 -46.52 13.82 -30.71
C ARG A 19 -45.60 12.60 -30.97
N GLY A 20 -45.99 11.32 -30.84
CA GLY A 20 -47.23 10.60 -30.40
C GLY A 20 -47.09 9.09 -30.77
N GLY A 21 -47.91 8.10 -30.38
CA GLY A 21 -49.11 7.99 -29.52
C GLY A 21 -49.93 6.69 -29.83
N ARG A 22 -50.77 6.17 -28.89
CA ARG A 22 -51.52 4.86 -28.91
C ARG A 22 -50.64 3.64 -28.50
N GLY A 23 -51.15 2.52 -27.94
CA GLY A 23 -52.53 2.08 -27.62
C GLY A 23 -52.60 0.88 -26.63
N TRP A 24 -53.80 0.36 -26.32
CA TRP A 24 -54.12 -0.54 -25.18
C TRP A 24 -53.94 -2.08 -25.38
N ARG A 25 -53.67 -2.80 -24.27
CA ARG A 25 -54.34 -4.05 -23.73
C ARG A 25 -53.48 -4.61 -22.56
N GLY A 26 -53.97 -5.27 -21.49
CA GLY A 26 -55.35 -5.48 -20.99
C GLY A 26 -55.62 -6.88 -20.40
N ARG A 27 -55.39 -7.11 -19.08
CA ARG A 27 -55.97 -8.13 -18.15
C ARG A 27 -55.13 -8.11 -16.84
N THR A 28 -55.59 -7.83 -15.61
CA THR A 28 -56.73 -8.23 -14.74
C THR A 28 -56.67 -9.65 -14.15
N TYR A 29 -56.38 -9.73 -12.84
CA TYR A 29 -57.10 -10.57 -11.87
C TYR A 29 -57.19 -9.82 -10.52
N ASN A 30 -58.21 -10.15 -9.70
CA ASN A 30 -58.64 -9.38 -8.53
C ASN A 30 -59.34 -10.31 -7.50
N ARG A 31 -59.52 -9.83 -6.25
CA ARG A 31 -60.10 -10.48 -5.04
C ARG A 31 -59.16 -11.44 -4.29
N GLY A 32 -59.22 -11.57 -2.96
CA GLY A 32 -60.00 -10.87 -1.91
C GLY A 32 -59.55 -11.39 -0.52
N ASN A 33 -59.37 -10.55 0.51
CA ASN A 33 -60.37 -9.97 1.44
C ASN A 33 -60.76 -10.88 2.64
N SER A 34 -61.10 -10.24 3.78
CA SER A 34 -61.32 -10.77 5.15
C SER A 34 -60.04 -11.14 5.93
N GLY A 35 -59.91 -10.84 7.23
CA GLY A 35 -60.75 -10.01 8.12
C GLY A 35 -60.54 -10.33 9.61
N GLY A 36 -60.45 -9.32 10.48
CA GLY A 36 -60.34 -9.54 11.93
C GLY A 36 -59.90 -8.31 12.72
N LEU A 37 -60.80 -7.72 13.51
CA LEU A 37 -60.50 -6.61 14.43
C LEU A 37 -60.21 -7.12 15.84
N SER A 38 -59.30 -6.46 16.56
CA SER A 38 -59.54 -6.06 17.96
C SER A 38 -58.65 -4.86 18.32
N SER A 39 -59.00 -4.11 19.37
CA SER A 39 -58.55 -2.73 19.58
C SER A 39 -57.97 -2.47 20.98
N ARG A 40 -57.32 -1.29 21.11
CA ARG A 40 -56.69 -0.62 22.29
C ARG A 40 -55.16 -0.56 22.17
N GLY A 41 -54.52 0.60 22.28
CA GLY A 41 -55.06 1.95 22.33
C GLY A 41 -53.92 2.97 22.41
N GLY A 42 -53.87 3.92 21.48
CA GLY A 42 -52.89 5.01 21.46
C GLY A 42 -53.59 6.36 21.38
N SER A 43 -53.15 7.33 22.18
CA SER A 43 -53.67 8.70 22.16
C SER A 43 -52.50 9.69 22.18
N THR A 44 -52.21 10.25 21.02
CA THR A 44 -51.31 11.39 20.83
C THR A 44 -52.15 12.66 20.71
N ARG A 45 -51.83 13.72 21.46
CA ARG A 45 -52.45 15.05 21.28
C ARG A 45 -51.52 16.23 21.59
N SER A 46 -51.05 16.87 20.52
CA SER A 46 -51.05 18.33 20.28
C SER A 46 -50.75 19.33 21.42
N ARG A 47 -49.71 20.16 21.21
CA ARG A 47 -49.61 21.63 21.47
C ARG A 47 -48.36 22.13 20.67
N ALA A 48 -48.31 23.19 19.86
CA ALA A 48 -48.88 24.55 19.84
C ALA A 48 -47.94 25.66 20.41
N ARG A 49 -47.17 26.28 19.50
CA ARG A 49 -46.62 27.67 19.43
C ARG A 49 -45.92 28.34 20.65
N ASN A 50 -44.60 28.59 20.47
CA ASN A 50 -43.82 29.86 20.62
C ASN A 50 -43.72 30.59 22.00
N PRO A 51 -42.74 31.53 22.24
CA PRO A 51 -41.60 32.01 21.42
C PRO A 51 -40.22 32.15 22.15
N SER A 52 -39.19 32.67 21.42
CA SER A 52 -37.98 33.44 21.88
C SER A 52 -36.82 32.70 22.60
N SER A 53 -35.54 33.14 22.60
CA SER A 53 -34.72 33.95 21.63
C SER A 53 -33.25 34.08 22.09
N SER A 54 -32.25 33.87 21.21
CA SER A 54 -30.87 34.42 21.32
C SER A 54 -30.10 34.17 20.00
N ILE A 55 -29.95 35.16 19.11
CA ILE A 55 -28.84 36.12 19.02
C ILE A 55 -27.50 35.46 18.59
N ARG A 56 -27.09 35.76 17.34
CA ARG A 56 -25.71 35.64 16.84
C ARG A 56 -25.24 37.04 16.45
N TYR A 57 -24.00 37.40 16.81
CA TYR A 57 -23.32 38.56 16.26
C TYR A 57 -22.64 38.22 14.93
N GLY A 58 -22.55 39.20 14.03
CA GLY A 58 -21.71 39.17 12.84
C GLY A 58 -21.04 40.55 12.64
N PRO A 59 -19.82 40.62 12.09
CA PRO A 59 -19.15 41.89 11.81
C PRO A 59 -19.53 42.47 10.43
N ALA A 60 -19.32 43.78 10.27
CA ALA A 60 -19.82 44.58 9.16
C ALA A 60 -18.80 44.80 8.01
N SER A 61 -19.31 45.26 6.87
CA SER A 61 -18.54 45.63 5.68
C SER A 61 -18.25 47.14 5.61
N ARG A 62 -17.08 47.51 5.04
CA ARG A 62 -16.69 48.77 4.35
C ARG A 62 -15.14 48.85 4.32
N ASN A 63 -14.45 49.46 3.36
CA ASN A 63 -14.80 49.97 2.03
C ASN A 63 -13.52 49.98 1.15
N GLN A 64 -13.65 50.11 -0.17
CA GLN A 64 -12.51 50.35 -1.08
C GLN A 64 -12.12 51.85 -1.08
N GLU A 65 -10.82 52.14 -1.13
CA GLU A 65 -10.26 53.34 -1.81
C GLU A 65 -9.00 52.93 -2.58
N GLN A 66 -8.74 53.61 -3.71
CA GLN A 66 -7.61 53.37 -4.62
C GLN A 66 -6.52 54.41 -4.37
N TYR A 67 -5.23 54.06 -4.53
CA TYR A 67 -4.22 54.93 -5.15
C TYR A 67 -3.01 54.09 -5.64
N SER A 68 -2.19 54.68 -6.51
CA SER A 68 -1.28 54.05 -7.47
C SER A 68 0.21 54.08 -7.09
N ASP A 69 0.97 53.13 -7.67
CA ASP A 69 2.43 53.12 -7.95
C ASP A 69 3.41 53.81 -6.98
N SER A 70 4.35 53.04 -6.42
CA SER A 70 5.74 53.01 -6.94
C SER A 70 6.73 52.19 -6.09
N GLN A 71 7.75 51.64 -6.78
CA GLN A 71 9.06 51.16 -6.30
C GLN A 71 9.17 49.92 -5.40
N GLU A 72 9.94 48.93 -5.90
CA GLU A 72 10.53 47.82 -5.14
C GLU A 72 11.51 48.34 -4.07
N PRO A 73 11.75 47.55 -3.01
CA PRO A 73 13.02 46.84 -2.99
C PRO A 73 12.92 45.37 -2.55
N GLN A 74 13.95 44.61 -2.94
CA GLN A 74 14.11 43.17 -2.82
C GLN A 74 14.13 42.66 -1.36
N THR A 75 13.53 41.50 -1.12
CA THR A 75 13.74 40.68 0.09
C THR A 75 14.19 39.26 -0.29
N PRO A 76 15.13 38.64 0.45
CA PRO A 76 15.64 37.32 0.12
C PRO A 76 14.62 36.22 0.44
N GLY A 77 14.54 35.21 -0.43
CA GLY A 77 13.54 34.15 -0.36
C GLY A 77 13.65 33.26 0.89
N ALA A 78 12.51 33.03 1.54
CA ALA A 78 12.35 32.10 2.65
C ALA A 78 11.18 31.14 2.35
N ASP A 79 11.38 30.23 1.40
CA ASP A 79 10.43 29.13 1.15
C ASP A 79 10.71 27.95 2.11
N THR A 80 10.16 28.08 3.33
CA THR A 80 10.02 26.94 4.26
C THR A 80 8.54 26.83 4.62
N ARG A 81 7.73 26.26 3.70
CA ARG A 81 6.28 26.09 3.92
C ARG A 81 6.03 25.12 5.07
N ALA A 82 5.61 25.67 6.21
CA ALA A 82 5.14 24.89 7.35
C ALA A 82 3.87 24.11 6.97
N ARG A 83 3.87 22.79 7.19
CA ARG A 83 2.66 21.97 7.11
C ARG A 83 1.75 22.25 8.31
N SER A 84 0.45 22.31 8.08
CA SER A 84 -0.57 22.43 9.12
C SER A 84 -0.74 21.12 9.89
N SER A 85 -0.92 21.23 11.20
CA SER A 85 -0.96 20.11 12.15
C SER A 85 -2.35 19.49 12.28
N SER A 86 -2.51 18.19 11.94
CA SER A 86 -3.62 17.34 12.45
C SER A 86 -3.53 15.83 12.11
N GLU A 87 -2.41 15.31 11.62
CA GLU A 87 -2.16 13.86 11.55
C GLU A 87 -0.91 13.51 12.35
N PRO A 88 -0.93 12.48 13.22
CA PRO A 88 0.27 12.08 13.94
C PRO A 88 1.26 11.48 12.96
N ILE A 89 2.52 11.90 12.97
CA ILE A 89 3.61 11.25 12.24
C ILE A 89 3.59 9.74 12.54
N GLN A 90 3.13 8.96 11.55
CA GLN A 90 3.09 7.51 11.55
C GLN A 90 4.39 7.00 10.92
N HIS A 91 5.18 6.24 11.68
CA HIS A 91 6.27 5.38 11.18
C HIS A 91 7.25 6.05 10.19
N GLU A 92 8.17 6.87 10.69
CA GLU A 92 9.29 7.37 9.86
C GLU A 92 10.39 6.29 9.74
N VAL A 93 10.83 6.02 8.52
CA VAL A 93 12.00 5.20 8.18
C VAL A 93 13.01 6.09 7.46
N VAL A 94 14.15 6.34 8.10
CA VAL A 94 15.25 7.11 7.53
C VAL A 94 16.24 6.11 6.93
N MET A 95 16.70 6.34 5.69
CA MET A 95 17.70 5.52 5.00
C MET A 95 18.84 6.42 4.53
N ALA A 96 20.08 5.91 4.61
CA ALA A 96 21.28 6.51 4.04
C ALA A 96 21.91 5.52 3.06
N ILE A 97 22.29 5.99 1.88
CA ILE A 97 22.94 5.19 0.84
C ILE A 97 24.10 5.96 0.20
N ASP A 98 25.18 5.24 -0.10
CA ASP A 98 26.37 5.79 -0.74
C ASP A 98 26.95 4.80 -1.75
N LEU A 99 27.53 5.33 -2.83
CA LEU A 99 28.18 4.58 -3.90
C LEU A 99 29.59 5.13 -4.07
N ARG A 100 30.60 4.28 -3.84
CA ARG A 100 32.02 4.64 -4.04
C ARG A 100 32.49 4.35 -5.46
N GLU A 101 33.60 4.99 -5.85
CA GLU A 101 34.23 4.92 -7.18
C GLU A 101 34.60 3.49 -7.62
N ASN A 102 34.80 2.57 -6.68
CA ASN A 102 35.04 1.15 -6.92
C ASN A 102 33.74 0.32 -7.12
N PHE A 103 32.63 0.98 -7.44
CA PHE A 103 31.29 0.39 -7.55
C PHE A 103 30.87 -0.41 -6.30
N THR A 104 31.28 0.03 -5.10
CA THR A 104 30.76 -0.53 -3.84
C THR A 104 29.61 0.33 -3.33
N VAL A 105 28.44 -0.29 -3.15
CA VAL A 105 27.28 0.31 -2.50
C VAL A 105 27.27 -0.10 -1.03
N GLY A 106 26.98 0.86 -0.16
CA GLY A 106 26.64 0.61 1.23
C GLY A 106 25.36 1.33 1.63
N CYS A 107 24.63 0.75 2.58
CA CYS A 107 23.35 1.25 3.05
C CYS A 107 23.23 1.12 4.58
N ALA A 108 22.54 2.07 5.20
CA ALA A 108 22.03 1.93 6.56
C ALA A 108 20.63 2.53 6.65
N TYR A 109 19.75 1.98 7.48
CA TYR A 109 18.45 2.56 7.75
C TYR A 109 18.06 2.45 9.22
N PHE A 110 17.20 3.36 9.68
CA PHE A 110 16.64 3.39 11.01
C PHE A 110 15.14 3.55 10.93
N SER A 111 14.41 2.70 11.66
CA SER A 111 12.98 2.82 11.80
C SER A 111 12.67 3.41 13.17
N THR A 112 11.95 4.53 13.19
CA THR A 112 11.34 5.08 14.43
C THR A 112 10.33 4.10 15.04
N THR A 113 9.95 3.05 14.31
CA THR A 113 9.07 1.99 14.79
C THR A 113 9.81 1.11 15.77
N ASP A 114 10.81 0.34 15.33
CA ASP A 114 11.52 -0.60 16.21
C ASP A 114 12.55 0.10 17.11
N GLY A 115 13.10 1.23 16.67
CA GLY A 115 14.23 1.91 17.29
C GLY A 115 15.57 1.27 16.94
N ILE A 116 15.62 0.44 15.89
CA ILE A 116 16.80 -0.34 15.52
C ILE A 116 17.51 0.34 14.34
N LEU A 117 18.84 0.44 14.45
CA LEU A 117 19.70 0.83 13.35
C LEU A 117 20.13 -0.43 12.59
N HIS A 118 19.69 -0.55 11.34
CA HIS A 118 20.04 -1.65 10.44
C HIS A 118 21.14 -1.18 9.49
N VAL A 119 22.23 -1.94 9.40
CA VAL A 119 23.40 -1.64 8.56
C VAL A 119 23.57 -2.78 7.55
N SER A 120 23.74 -2.47 6.26
CA SER A 120 23.97 -3.51 5.26
C SER A 120 25.42 -4.00 5.29
N GLU A 121 25.65 -5.19 4.73
CA GLU A 121 26.98 -5.53 4.22
C GLU A 121 27.32 -4.65 2.99
N ASP A 122 28.61 -4.39 2.77
CA ASP A 122 29.07 -3.68 1.57
C ASP A 122 28.97 -4.59 0.34
N ILE A 123 28.24 -4.15 -0.69
CA ILE A 123 28.05 -4.90 -1.93
C ILE A 123 29.02 -4.37 -2.99
N ALA A 124 30.03 -5.17 -3.32
CA ALA A 124 31.01 -4.87 -4.38
C ALA A 124 30.41 -5.09 -5.78
N THR A 125 30.97 -4.44 -6.80
CA THR A 125 30.54 -4.52 -8.21
C THR A 125 29.04 -4.22 -8.42
N ALA A 126 28.47 -3.37 -7.58
CA ALA A 126 27.05 -3.07 -7.57
C ALA A 126 26.62 -2.25 -8.79
N SER A 127 25.51 -2.65 -9.40
CA SER A 127 24.78 -1.88 -10.39
C SER A 127 23.81 -0.88 -9.73
N LEU A 128 23.25 0.03 -10.54
CA LEU A 128 22.20 0.97 -10.12
C LEU A 128 20.98 0.23 -9.53
N ASP A 129 20.66 -0.93 -10.10
CA ASP A 129 19.52 -1.79 -9.74
C ASP A 129 19.53 -2.25 -8.27
N ILE A 130 20.70 -2.36 -7.63
CA ILE A 130 20.82 -2.69 -6.19
C ILE A 130 20.31 -1.54 -5.31
N ALA A 131 20.41 -0.29 -5.76
CA ALA A 131 19.84 0.84 -5.03
C ALA A 131 18.31 0.78 -5.02
N GLU A 132 17.70 0.34 -6.13
CA GLU A 132 16.26 0.10 -6.24
C GLU A 132 15.81 -1.06 -5.34
N GLN A 133 16.58 -2.15 -5.27
CA GLN A 133 16.35 -3.25 -4.30
C GLN A 133 16.28 -2.73 -2.87
N PHE A 134 17.24 -1.90 -2.44
CA PHE A 134 17.23 -1.31 -1.10
C PHE A 134 15.98 -0.43 -0.87
N LEU A 135 15.57 0.38 -1.84
CA LEU A 135 14.37 1.22 -1.74
C LEU A 135 13.10 0.38 -1.55
N ILE A 136 12.92 -0.69 -2.33
CA ILE A 136 11.77 -1.60 -2.21
C ILE A 136 11.78 -2.34 -0.86
N HIS A 137 12.94 -2.88 -0.48
CA HIS A 137 13.12 -3.69 0.74
C HIS A 137 12.93 -2.87 2.04
N ILE A 138 13.26 -1.57 2.01
CA ILE A 138 13.25 -0.68 3.18
C ILE A 138 11.99 0.21 3.22
N GLN A 139 11.44 0.60 2.06
CA GLN A 139 10.40 1.62 1.92
C GLN A 139 10.65 2.89 2.75
N PRO A 140 11.77 3.62 2.51
CA PRO A 140 12.15 4.78 3.32
C PRO A 140 11.22 5.97 3.11
N THR A 141 10.95 6.72 4.18
CA THR A 141 10.22 8.00 4.13
C THR A 141 11.17 9.20 4.02
N SER A 142 12.43 9.05 4.44
CA SER A 142 13.52 10.03 4.30
C SER A 142 14.75 9.32 3.69
N LEU A 143 15.29 9.83 2.58
CA LEU A 143 16.47 9.28 1.91
C LEU A 143 17.64 10.28 1.95
N LEU A 144 18.75 9.84 2.52
CA LEU A 144 20.00 10.59 2.68
C LEU A 144 21.03 10.05 1.68
N VAL A 145 21.56 10.90 0.81
CA VAL A 145 22.56 10.51 -0.21
C VAL A 145 23.83 11.36 -0.07
N SER A 146 24.98 10.74 -0.33
CA SER A 146 26.28 11.39 -0.22
C SER A 146 26.58 12.34 -1.36
N ALA A 147 27.09 13.53 -1.05
CA ALA A 147 27.51 14.53 -2.04
C ALA A 147 28.71 14.11 -2.92
N ARG A 148 29.30 12.92 -2.72
CA ARG A 148 30.29 12.29 -3.63
C ARG A 148 29.69 11.31 -4.64
N ALA A 149 28.47 10.80 -4.45
CA ALA A 149 27.90 9.78 -5.33
C ALA A 149 27.72 10.34 -6.77
N PRO A 150 27.86 9.52 -7.84
CA PRO A 150 27.68 9.98 -9.23
C PRO A 150 26.35 10.72 -9.45
N SER A 151 26.32 11.74 -10.31
CA SER A 151 25.07 12.49 -10.58
C SER A 151 23.99 11.57 -11.12
N SER A 152 24.31 10.71 -12.09
CA SER A 152 23.38 9.70 -12.63
C SER A 152 22.78 8.78 -11.57
N PHE A 153 23.53 8.43 -10.52
CA PHE A 153 23.03 7.63 -9.39
C PHE A 153 22.05 8.41 -8.52
N ARG A 154 22.27 9.72 -8.33
CA ARG A 154 21.33 10.59 -7.59
C ARG A 154 20.09 10.91 -8.40
N ASP A 155 20.25 11.25 -9.67
CA ASP A 155 19.14 11.58 -10.57
C ASP A 155 18.20 10.38 -10.76
N GLU A 156 18.74 9.16 -10.74
CA GLU A 156 17.95 7.91 -10.73
C GLU A 156 17.26 7.68 -9.38
N LEU A 157 17.98 7.78 -8.26
CA LEU A 157 17.40 7.67 -6.92
C LEU A 157 16.30 8.71 -6.67
N GLU A 158 16.47 9.95 -7.12
CA GLU A 158 15.48 11.02 -7.01
C GLU A 158 14.26 10.73 -7.89
N ARG A 159 14.44 10.18 -9.10
CA ARG A 159 13.33 9.75 -9.97
C ARG A 159 12.53 8.60 -9.35
N ILE A 160 13.20 7.59 -8.79
CA ILE A 160 12.55 6.46 -8.11
C ILE A 160 11.84 6.94 -6.84
N ALA A 161 12.48 7.83 -6.06
CA ALA A 161 11.91 8.42 -4.84
C ALA A 161 10.73 9.38 -5.10
N ALA A 162 10.66 9.99 -6.29
CA ALA A 162 9.58 10.86 -6.75
C ALA A 162 8.43 10.10 -7.44
N SER A 163 8.59 8.80 -7.70
CA SER A 163 7.52 7.95 -8.24
C SER A 163 6.30 7.95 -7.32
N GLU A 164 5.10 8.17 -7.87
CA GLU A 164 3.88 8.44 -7.09
C GLU A 164 3.31 7.20 -6.34
N ASP A 165 3.94 6.02 -6.46
CA ASP A 165 3.41 4.78 -5.90
C ASP A 165 3.76 4.57 -4.41
N ALA A 166 2.73 4.81 -3.58
CA ALA A 166 2.54 4.19 -2.26
C ALA A 166 3.39 4.65 -1.07
N SER A 167 3.77 5.93 -0.98
CA SER A 167 3.87 6.64 0.31
C SER A 167 3.86 8.16 0.10
N GLY A 168 3.58 8.95 1.15
CA GLY A 168 3.72 10.41 1.05
C GLY A 168 5.17 10.76 0.71
N GLY A 169 5.39 11.41 -0.44
CA GLY A 169 6.66 11.42 -1.18
C GLY A 169 7.95 11.49 -0.34
N VAL A 170 8.90 10.63 -0.71
CA VAL A 170 10.15 10.41 0.04
C VAL A 170 10.97 11.71 0.12
N ILE A 171 11.39 12.07 1.32
CA ILE A 171 12.18 13.29 1.54
C ILE A 171 13.64 13.02 1.14
N PHE A 172 14.00 13.39 -0.09
CA PHE A 172 15.38 13.32 -0.59
C PHE A 172 16.26 14.43 0.02
N ARG A 173 17.47 14.08 0.50
CA ARG A 173 18.48 15.04 0.97
C ARG A 173 19.89 14.60 0.58
N SER A 174 20.62 15.49 -0.10
CA SER A 174 22.07 15.34 -0.27
C SER A 174 22.80 15.91 0.95
N LEU A 175 23.64 15.10 1.62
CA LEU A 175 24.50 15.52 2.74
C LEU A 175 25.97 15.60 2.31
N GLN A 176 26.80 16.33 3.06
CA GLN A 176 28.23 16.47 2.76
C GLN A 176 28.96 15.13 2.88
N SER A 177 29.89 14.86 1.96
CA SER A 177 30.66 13.61 1.90
C SER A 177 31.49 13.31 3.15
N SER A 178 31.82 14.34 3.94
CA SER A 178 32.47 14.25 5.25
C SER A 178 31.60 13.54 6.29
N GLU A 179 30.27 13.63 6.19
CA GLU A 179 29.35 12.94 7.11
C GLU A 179 29.24 11.43 6.84
N PHE A 180 29.64 10.98 5.65
CA PHE A 180 29.79 9.58 5.24
C PHE A 180 31.24 9.06 5.40
N SER A 181 32.03 9.69 6.27
CA SER A 181 33.38 9.24 6.61
C SER A 181 33.35 8.19 7.72
N ILE A 182 34.24 7.21 7.61
CA ILE A 182 34.37 6.11 8.58
C ILE A 182 34.76 6.66 9.96
N GLU A 183 35.65 7.65 10.01
CA GLU A 183 36.10 8.33 11.23
C GLU A 183 34.93 8.95 12.00
N THR A 184 34.12 9.79 11.36
CA THR A 184 32.93 10.38 12.01
C THR A 184 31.88 9.34 12.37
N ALA A 185 31.78 8.23 11.61
CA ALA A 185 30.91 7.11 11.96
C ALA A 185 31.37 6.41 13.26
N HIS A 186 32.67 6.14 13.42
CA HIS A 186 33.23 5.58 14.66
C HIS A 186 32.97 6.50 15.86
N GLU A 187 33.22 7.80 15.75
CA GLU A 187 32.95 8.77 16.83
C GLU A 187 31.47 8.78 17.22
N ARG A 188 30.56 8.77 16.22
CA ARG A 188 29.11 8.76 16.45
C ARG A 188 28.64 7.44 17.07
N LEU A 189 29.16 6.29 16.62
CA LEU A 189 28.86 4.99 17.22
C LEU A 189 29.35 4.91 18.67
N VAL A 190 30.59 5.33 18.96
CA VAL A 190 31.14 5.34 20.34
C VAL A 190 30.40 6.30 21.29
N SER A 191 29.78 7.35 20.75
CA SER A 191 28.95 8.29 21.52
C SER A 191 27.50 7.83 21.76
N LEU A 192 27.06 6.70 21.17
CA LEU A 192 25.79 6.09 21.52
C LEU A 192 25.79 5.57 22.97
N ASP A 193 24.62 5.68 23.61
CA ASP A 193 24.42 5.47 25.04
C ASP A 193 24.49 3.99 25.42
N SER A 194 25.17 3.64 26.52
CA SER A 194 25.56 2.26 26.81
C SER A 194 24.41 1.29 27.08
N GLN A 195 23.21 1.82 27.38
CA GLN A 195 21.98 1.04 27.53
C GLN A 195 21.40 0.51 26.20
N ALA A 196 21.89 0.97 25.05
CA ALA A 196 21.33 0.66 23.73
C ALA A 196 21.85 -0.65 23.08
N LEU A 197 22.49 -1.55 23.84
CA LEU A 197 23.06 -2.82 23.33
C LEU A 197 23.02 -3.97 24.36
N SER A 198 21.98 -4.03 25.19
CA SER A 198 21.86 -5.04 26.27
C SER A 198 21.74 -6.50 25.79
N ALA A 199 21.63 -6.77 24.50
CA ALA A 199 21.24 -8.08 23.96
C ALA A 199 22.42 -9.04 23.67
N THR A 200 23.65 -8.56 23.48
CA THR A 200 24.75 -9.41 22.97
C THR A 200 25.44 -10.29 24.02
N GLY A 201 25.07 -10.21 25.31
CA GLY A 201 25.45 -11.21 26.33
C GLY A 201 26.93 -11.30 26.73
N ILE A 202 27.83 -10.55 26.08
CA ILE A 202 29.26 -10.56 26.39
C ILE A 202 29.55 -9.63 27.58
N VAL A 203 29.53 -10.21 28.79
CA VAL A 203 30.04 -9.57 30.01
C VAL A 203 31.53 -9.91 30.13
N PHE A 204 32.39 -9.00 29.64
CA PHE A 204 33.82 -9.05 29.97
C PHE A 204 34.03 -8.46 31.37
N SER A 205 34.16 -9.33 32.38
CA SER A 205 34.64 -8.95 33.71
C SER A 205 36.11 -8.53 33.64
N THR A 206 36.39 -7.23 33.78
CA THR A 206 37.76 -6.73 33.91
C THR A 206 38.31 -7.13 35.27
N GLY A 207 39.10 -8.21 35.29
CA GLY A 207 39.95 -8.55 36.43
C GLY A 207 41.07 -7.52 36.54
N ILE A 208 40.92 -6.57 37.45
CA ILE A 208 42.01 -5.82 38.06
C ILE A 208 41.89 -6.05 39.55
N GLU A 209 42.75 -6.94 40.07
CA GLU A 209 42.99 -7.05 41.51
C GLU A 209 43.82 -5.84 41.95
N GLU A 210 43.18 -4.81 42.50
CA GLU A 210 43.84 -3.82 43.35
C GLU A 210 43.06 -3.65 44.65
N ASP A 211 43.80 -3.49 45.75
CA ASP A 211 43.34 -3.76 47.11
C ASP A 211 42.26 -2.82 47.65
N GLY A 212 41.29 -3.43 48.35
CA GLY A 212 40.88 -2.99 49.68
C GLY A 212 40.31 -1.58 49.87
N SER A 213 39.04 -1.37 49.50
CA SER A 213 38.09 -0.64 50.37
C SER A 213 36.63 -0.87 49.96
N GLU A 214 35.83 -1.40 50.88
CA GLU A 214 34.38 -1.55 50.71
C GLU A 214 33.66 -0.20 50.92
N GLU A 215 33.47 0.60 49.86
CA GLU A 215 32.48 1.69 49.88
C GLU A 215 32.00 2.09 48.46
N SER A 216 31.35 1.16 47.76
CA SER A 216 30.68 1.46 46.49
C SER A 216 29.35 2.22 46.71
N ILE A 217 29.46 3.55 46.77
CA ILE A 217 28.30 4.45 46.82
C ILE A 217 27.39 4.23 45.60
N LEU A 218 26.13 3.91 45.87
CA LEU A 218 25.06 3.80 44.87
C LEU A 218 24.91 5.11 44.08
N GLY A 219 24.98 5.04 42.74
CA GLY A 219 24.42 6.07 41.86
C GLY A 219 25.30 6.65 40.75
N LEU A 220 26.57 6.28 40.64
CA LEU A 220 27.45 6.76 39.55
C LEU A 220 27.97 5.59 38.70
N SER A 221 27.38 5.41 37.51
CA SER A 221 27.94 4.56 36.47
C SER A 221 29.32 5.08 36.07
N GLN A 222 30.38 4.32 36.34
CA GLN A 222 31.70 4.64 35.77
C GLN A 222 31.60 4.70 34.24
N PRO A 223 32.20 5.69 33.58
CA PRO A 223 32.12 5.80 32.13
C PRO A 223 32.87 4.64 31.47
N GLU A 224 32.14 3.74 30.79
CA GLU A 224 32.74 2.66 30.00
C GLU A 224 33.86 3.20 29.09
N SER A 225 35.05 2.61 29.19
CA SER A 225 36.21 2.96 28.37
C SER A 225 35.87 2.93 26.88
N GLN A 226 36.40 3.88 26.10
CA GLN A 226 36.14 3.96 24.65
C GLN A 226 36.50 2.65 23.92
N ALA A 227 37.56 1.97 24.34
CA ALA A 227 37.96 0.66 23.78
C ALA A 227 36.88 -0.42 24.00
N PHE A 228 36.21 -0.40 25.15
CA PHE A 228 35.13 -1.35 25.46
C PHE A 228 33.90 -1.10 24.57
N ARG A 229 33.55 0.18 24.37
CA ARG A 229 32.47 0.57 23.44
C ARG A 229 32.79 0.15 22.02
N GLN A 230 34.01 0.41 21.53
CA GLN A 230 34.46 -0.01 20.20
C GLN A 230 34.35 -1.54 20.02
N LEU A 231 34.77 -2.34 21.00
CA LEU A 231 34.62 -3.79 20.97
C LEU A 231 33.14 -4.22 20.91
N ARG A 232 32.25 -3.57 21.69
CA ARG A 232 30.82 -3.89 21.71
C ARG A 232 30.16 -3.61 20.35
N TYR A 233 30.43 -2.48 19.71
CA TYR A 233 29.91 -2.18 18.36
C TYR A 233 30.55 -3.07 17.28
N GLY A 234 31.84 -3.38 17.39
CA GLY A 234 32.54 -4.31 16.48
C GLY A 234 32.07 -5.77 16.58
N GLY A 235 31.36 -6.15 17.64
CA GLY A 235 30.64 -7.42 17.75
C GLY A 235 29.23 -7.41 17.14
N CYS A 236 28.67 -6.23 16.83
CA CYS A 236 27.33 -6.07 16.26
C CYS A 236 27.35 -5.73 14.77
N ILE A 237 28.41 -5.07 14.30
CA ILE A 237 28.59 -4.55 12.95
C ILE A 237 29.88 -5.12 12.36
N ASN A 238 29.84 -5.62 11.12
CA ASN A 238 31.07 -5.98 10.43
C ASN A 238 31.83 -4.71 9.99
N MET A 239 32.86 -4.34 10.75
CA MET A 239 33.67 -3.15 10.51
C MET A 239 34.49 -3.21 9.21
N SER A 240 34.53 -4.34 8.48
CA SER A 240 35.07 -4.37 7.12
C SER A 240 34.14 -3.71 6.08
N SER A 241 32.85 -3.54 6.39
CA SER A 241 31.86 -2.89 5.52
C SER A 241 31.94 -1.36 5.64
N GLN A 242 33.05 -0.81 5.14
CA GLN A 242 33.45 0.59 5.27
C GLN A 242 32.45 1.60 4.69
N VAL A 243 31.72 1.26 3.63
CA VAL A 243 30.73 2.16 3.00
C VAL A 243 29.45 2.21 3.83
N SER A 244 28.96 1.05 4.27
CA SER A 244 27.74 0.92 5.07
C SER A 244 27.91 1.47 6.49
N VAL A 245 29.09 1.29 7.11
CA VAL A 245 29.46 1.96 8.36
C VAL A 245 29.47 3.50 8.19
N GLY A 246 29.99 4.02 7.07
CA GLY A 246 29.91 5.44 6.73
C GLY A 246 28.47 5.94 6.63
N CYS A 247 27.57 5.16 6.01
CA CYS A 247 26.15 5.47 5.91
C CYS A 247 25.47 5.48 7.29
N ALA A 248 25.79 4.53 8.17
CA ALA A 248 25.33 4.51 9.55
C ALA A 248 25.78 5.77 10.31
N GLY A 249 27.02 6.22 10.11
CA GLY A 249 27.54 7.47 10.67
C GLY A 249 26.78 8.72 10.22
N ALA A 250 26.50 8.85 8.92
CA ALA A 250 25.71 9.96 8.36
C ALA A 250 24.30 9.99 8.96
N LEU A 251 23.66 8.83 9.01
CA LEU A 251 22.30 8.65 9.50
C LEU A 251 22.17 8.91 11.01
N LEU A 252 23.13 8.45 11.82
CA LEU A 252 23.23 8.82 13.23
C LEU A 252 23.38 10.34 13.42
N GLY A 253 24.07 11.03 12.51
CA GLY A 253 24.18 12.49 12.52
C GLY A 253 22.85 13.22 12.23
N ASP A 254 21.99 12.69 11.38
CA ASP A 254 20.63 13.23 11.14
C ASP A 254 19.71 12.92 12.34
N ILE A 255 19.75 11.69 12.87
CA ILE A 255 19.03 11.27 14.10
C ILE A 255 19.38 12.17 15.29
N LEU A 256 20.68 12.39 15.57
CA LEU A 256 21.12 13.24 16.67
C LEU A 256 20.69 14.70 16.48
N ARG A 257 20.74 15.23 15.26
CA ARG A 257 20.23 16.57 14.93
C ARG A 257 18.72 16.67 15.20
N ARG A 258 17.91 15.71 14.74
CA ARG A 258 16.46 15.65 15.04
C ARG A 258 16.18 15.52 16.53
N ARG A 259 16.94 14.69 17.25
CA ARG A 259 16.84 14.53 18.71
C ARG A 259 17.11 15.84 19.45
N SER A 260 18.10 16.62 18.99
CA SER A 260 18.48 17.91 19.57
C SER A 260 17.48 19.05 19.33
N ALA A 261 16.58 18.92 18.34
CA ALA A 261 15.51 19.90 18.08
C ALA A 261 14.43 19.94 19.18
N GLY A 262 14.43 18.99 20.13
CA GLY A 262 13.55 18.96 21.31
C GLY A 262 12.13 18.51 21.01
N PHE A 263 11.41 19.24 20.16
CA PHE A 263 10.03 19.00 19.79
C PHE A 263 9.87 18.87 18.27
N LEU A 264 9.13 17.85 17.82
CA LEU A 264 8.62 17.78 16.46
C LEU A 264 7.40 18.72 16.28
N PRO A 265 7.05 19.13 15.05
CA PRO A 265 5.89 20.00 14.78
C PRO A 265 4.55 19.52 15.37
N ASP A 266 4.40 18.20 15.56
CA ASP A 266 3.26 17.53 16.17
C ASP A 266 3.25 17.56 17.72
N GLY A 267 4.20 18.23 18.36
CA GLY A 267 4.37 18.20 19.83
C GLY A 267 4.91 16.87 20.36
N GLN A 268 5.47 16.00 19.51
CA GLN A 268 6.13 14.77 19.98
C GLN A 268 7.54 15.08 20.50
N VAL A 269 7.93 14.42 21.60
CA VAL A 269 9.29 14.54 22.15
C VAL A 269 10.28 13.82 21.23
N ALA A 270 11.08 14.59 20.48
CA ALA A 270 12.05 14.06 19.52
C ALA A 270 13.11 13.17 20.20
N GLY A 271 13.38 13.43 21.49
CA GLY A 271 14.21 12.62 22.37
C GLY A 271 13.86 11.14 22.48
N VAL A 272 12.60 10.76 22.18
CA VAL A 272 12.07 9.40 22.35
C VAL A 272 11.94 8.64 21.03
N LEU A 273 11.46 9.31 19.97
CA LEU A 273 11.25 8.69 18.64
C LEU A 273 12.57 8.34 17.93
N PHE A 274 13.59 9.16 18.14
CA PHE A 274 14.92 9.02 17.52
C PHE A 274 15.94 8.42 18.50
N ARG A 275 15.49 7.55 19.42
CA ARG A 275 16.37 6.74 20.29
C ARG A 275 16.74 5.46 19.55
N VAL A 276 18.03 5.25 19.34
CA VAL A 276 18.57 3.93 18.93
C VAL A 276 18.57 3.01 20.15
N VAL A 277 18.02 1.81 19.98
CA VAL A 277 17.78 0.79 21.03
C VAL A 277 18.61 -0.48 20.78
N ASP A 278 18.97 -0.73 19.52
CA ASP A 278 19.76 -1.88 19.07
C ASP A 278 20.41 -1.56 17.71
N ILE A 279 21.46 -2.29 17.31
CA ILE A 279 22.10 -2.18 15.99
C ILE A 279 22.30 -3.57 15.39
N ARG A 280 21.89 -3.77 14.13
CA ARG A 280 21.91 -5.07 13.45
C ARG A 280 22.50 -4.98 12.05
N MET A 281 23.28 -5.98 11.67
CA MET A 281 23.67 -6.23 10.28
C MET A 281 22.55 -6.93 9.52
N PHE A 282 22.41 -6.63 8.23
CA PHE A 282 21.64 -7.43 7.28
C PHE A 282 22.36 -7.54 5.94
N SER A 283 22.07 -8.58 5.18
CA SER A 283 22.57 -8.78 3.82
C SER A 283 21.39 -8.83 2.85
N LEU A 284 21.55 -8.37 1.60
CA LEU A 284 20.53 -8.62 0.57
C LEU A 284 20.60 -10.07 0.05
N ASN A 285 21.76 -10.73 0.19
CA ASN A 285 22.01 -12.10 -0.28
C ASN A 285 21.16 -13.17 0.44
N THR A 286 20.46 -12.83 1.53
CA THR A 286 19.52 -13.73 2.22
C THR A 286 18.11 -13.71 1.63
N TYR A 287 17.83 -12.80 0.70
CA TYR A 287 16.51 -12.58 0.10
C TYR A 287 16.56 -12.79 -1.41
N MET A 288 15.46 -13.30 -1.98
CA MET A 288 15.33 -13.45 -3.44
C MET A 288 15.14 -12.08 -4.09
N TYR A 289 15.95 -11.77 -5.11
CA TYR A 289 15.78 -10.54 -5.88
C TYR A 289 14.58 -10.65 -6.82
N VAL A 290 13.63 -9.71 -6.70
CA VAL A 290 12.54 -9.56 -7.65
C VAL A 290 12.64 -8.15 -8.22
N SER A 291 12.73 -8.01 -9.55
CA SER A 291 12.77 -6.67 -10.17
C SER A 291 11.44 -5.94 -9.98
N THR A 292 11.46 -4.60 -10.07
CA THR A 292 10.26 -3.77 -9.95
C THR A 292 9.23 -4.13 -11.02
N ASP A 293 9.69 -4.32 -12.27
CA ASP A 293 8.87 -4.82 -13.37
C ASP A 293 8.22 -6.16 -13.04
N ALA A 294 8.92 -7.06 -12.36
CA ALA A 294 8.40 -8.36 -11.96
C ALA A 294 7.35 -8.23 -10.85
N LEU A 295 7.58 -7.41 -9.82
CA LEU A 295 6.61 -7.14 -8.76
C LEU A 295 5.30 -6.56 -9.31
N LEU A 296 5.39 -5.63 -10.25
CA LEU A 296 4.25 -5.01 -10.94
C LEU A 296 3.56 -5.99 -11.90
N SER A 297 4.33 -6.68 -12.75
CA SER A 297 3.80 -7.61 -13.77
C SER A 297 3.09 -8.82 -13.15
N LEU A 298 3.61 -9.32 -12.02
CA LEU A 298 3.02 -10.41 -11.24
C LEU A 298 1.93 -9.92 -10.26
N GLN A 299 1.67 -8.62 -10.18
CA GLN A 299 0.70 -7.99 -9.28
C GLN A 299 0.87 -8.41 -7.81
N ILE A 300 2.13 -8.49 -7.36
CA ILE A 300 2.46 -8.92 -5.99
C ILE A 300 1.95 -7.90 -4.97
N LEU A 301 2.28 -6.62 -5.23
CA LEU A 301 1.86 -5.45 -4.47
C LEU A 301 1.29 -4.45 -5.47
N GLN A 302 0.04 -4.04 -5.32
CA GLN A 302 -0.53 -2.99 -6.16
C GLN A 302 -1.48 -2.07 -5.37
N THR A 303 -1.18 -0.78 -5.41
CA THR A 303 -2.06 0.30 -4.97
C THR A 303 -2.66 0.97 -6.20
N GLU A 304 -3.95 0.76 -6.46
CA GLU A 304 -4.60 1.53 -7.51
C GLU A 304 -4.80 2.98 -7.06
N LEU A 305 -4.16 3.91 -7.78
CA LEU A 305 -4.61 5.29 -7.83
C LEU A 305 -5.97 5.33 -8.54
N HIS A 306 -6.95 5.95 -7.90
CA HIS A 306 -8.29 6.10 -8.48
C HIS A 306 -8.18 6.82 -9.84
N PRO A 307 -8.91 6.40 -10.90
CA PRO A 307 -8.79 6.92 -12.27
C PRO A 307 -9.31 8.36 -12.47
N ASN A 308 -9.33 9.16 -11.41
CA ASN A 308 -9.78 10.55 -11.40
C ASN A 308 -8.95 11.42 -10.43
N SER A 309 -7.70 11.01 -10.16
CA SER A 309 -6.76 11.71 -9.25
C SER A 309 -6.54 13.17 -9.63
N GLN A 310 -6.51 13.48 -10.93
CA GLN A 310 -6.37 14.85 -11.47
C GLN A 310 -7.57 15.78 -11.16
N ALA A 311 -8.72 15.24 -10.75
CA ALA A 311 -9.92 16.04 -10.45
C ALA A 311 -9.98 16.52 -8.99
N TRP A 312 -9.06 16.07 -8.12
CA TRP A 312 -9.05 16.43 -6.71
C TRP A 312 -7.88 17.40 -6.47
N GLY A 313 -8.20 18.61 -5.99
CA GLY A 313 -7.20 19.63 -5.68
C GLY A 313 -6.27 19.22 -4.53
N PRO A 314 -5.25 20.04 -4.21
CA PRO A 314 -4.17 19.67 -3.28
C PRO A 314 -4.58 19.38 -1.83
N ASP A 315 -5.85 19.57 -1.45
CA ASP A 315 -6.41 19.26 -0.13
C ASP A 315 -6.96 17.82 -0.03
N ALA A 316 -6.34 16.86 -0.72
CA ALA A 316 -6.76 15.46 -0.79
C ALA A 316 -6.16 14.56 0.32
N ASN A 317 -6.20 15.00 1.59
CA ASN A 317 -5.79 14.20 2.76
C ASN A 317 -6.80 13.07 3.09
N LYS A 318 -7.04 12.19 2.11
CA LYS A 318 -7.65 10.88 2.29
C LYS A 318 -6.72 9.86 1.66
N SER A 319 -5.64 9.55 2.37
CA SER A 319 -4.87 8.32 2.18
C SER A 319 -5.79 7.12 2.44
N ASN A 320 -6.49 6.74 1.39
CA ASN A 320 -7.36 5.58 1.32
C ASN A 320 -7.18 4.95 -0.07
N SER A 321 -5.91 4.85 -0.48
CA SER A 321 -5.44 3.91 -1.50
C SER A 321 -5.82 2.52 -1.01
N LYS A 322 -7.02 2.09 -1.39
CA LYS A 322 -7.44 0.72 -1.18
C LYS A 322 -6.53 -0.14 -2.02
N GLU A 323 -5.89 -1.10 -1.36
CA GLU A 323 -5.15 -2.15 -2.03
C GLU A 323 -6.06 -2.83 -3.05
N SER A 324 -5.58 -2.96 -4.29
CA SER A 324 -6.37 -3.54 -5.38
C SER A 324 -6.20 -5.07 -5.39
N LEU A 325 -6.76 -5.73 -6.41
CA LEU A 325 -6.62 -7.17 -6.60
C LEU A 325 -5.14 -7.52 -6.87
N SER A 326 -4.42 -7.87 -5.81
CA SER A 326 -2.99 -8.19 -5.78
C SER A 326 -2.74 -9.40 -4.88
N VAL A 327 -1.58 -10.05 -5.01
CA VAL A 327 -1.28 -11.28 -4.26
C VAL A 327 -1.21 -11.01 -2.75
N TYR A 328 -0.60 -9.90 -2.32
CA TYR A 328 -0.64 -9.45 -0.92
C TYR A 328 -2.08 -9.14 -0.46
N GLY A 329 -2.93 -8.59 -1.34
CA GLY A 329 -4.33 -8.25 -1.04
C GLY A 329 -5.21 -9.45 -0.69
N LEU A 330 -4.86 -10.64 -1.18
CA LEU A 330 -5.50 -11.90 -0.78
C LEU A 330 -5.35 -12.21 0.72
N PHE A 331 -4.27 -11.72 1.34
CA PHE A 331 -3.88 -11.98 2.72
C PHE A 331 -4.01 -10.77 3.65
N HIS A 332 -3.93 -9.55 3.13
CA HIS A 332 -3.99 -8.29 3.91
C HIS A 332 -5.21 -8.22 4.85
N HIS A 333 -6.37 -8.71 4.39
CA HIS A 333 -7.60 -8.74 5.16
C HIS A 333 -7.68 -9.88 6.20
N LEU A 334 -6.81 -10.89 6.11
CA LEU A 334 -6.76 -12.05 7.00
C LEU A 334 -5.90 -11.78 8.25
N ALA A 335 -4.82 -11.02 8.10
CA ALA A 335 -4.05 -10.50 9.24
C ALA A 335 -4.97 -9.64 10.13
N CYS A 336 -5.08 -10.00 11.40
CA CYS A 336 -6.09 -9.41 12.28
C CYS A 336 -5.62 -8.08 12.87
N THR A 337 -4.38 -8.01 13.33
CA THR A 337 -3.78 -6.87 14.04
C THR A 337 -3.15 -5.84 13.10
N PRO A 338 -2.95 -4.58 13.54
CA PRO A 338 -2.17 -3.61 12.76
C PRO A 338 -0.72 -4.06 12.56
N GLN A 339 -0.07 -4.54 13.62
CA GLN A 339 1.32 -5.01 13.55
C GLN A 339 1.49 -6.25 12.66
N GLY A 340 0.53 -7.18 12.65
CA GLY A 340 0.55 -8.35 11.77
C GLY A 340 0.39 -7.99 10.29
N ARG A 341 -0.37 -6.93 9.95
CA ARG A 341 -0.40 -6.39 8.58
C ARG A 341 0.95 -5.79 8.16
N THR A 342 1.61 -5.05 9.05
CA THR A 342 2.96 -4.52 8.80
C THR A 342 3.97 -5.65 8.59
N GLN A 343 3.96 -6.66 9.46
CA GLN A 343 4.83 -7.84 9.34
C GLN A 343 4.54 -8.64 8.07
N LEU A 344 3.27 -8.92 7.75
CA LEU A 344 2.86 -9.59 6.52
C LEU A 344 3.34 -8.83 5.27
N ARG A 345 3.22 -7.49 5.24
CA ARG A 345 3.77 -6.68 4.14
C ARG A 345 5.29 -6.83 4.02
N GLN A 346 6.01 -6.86 5.15
CA GLN A 346 7.45 -7.14 5.15
C GLN A 346 7.77 -8.55 4.63
N LEU A 347 6.96 -9.58 4.94
CA LEU A 347 7.15 -10.92 4.37
C LEU A 347 7.06 -10.93 2.83
N PHE A 348 6.14 -10.15 2.25
CA PHE A 348 6.02 -10.01 0.79
C PHE A 348 7.18 -9.19 0.18
N LEU A 349 7.63 -8.13 0.84
CA LEU A 349 8.80 -7.35 0.37
C LEU A 349 10.13 -8.12 0.52
N ARG A 350 10.15 -9.24 1.26
CA ARG A 350 11.35 -9.95 1.69
C ARG A 350 11.21 -11.48 1.52
N PRO A 351 10.99 -12.00 0.29
CA PRO A 351 11.04 -13.43 0.03
C PRO A 351 12.43 -13.98 0.37
N LEU A 352 12.49 -15.15 1.01
CA LEU A 352 13.71 -15.69 1.61
C LEU A 352 14.46 -16.65 0.66
N LEU A 353 15.76 -16.81 0.89
CA LEU A 353 16.58 -17.90 0.32
C LEU A 353 16.99 -18.98 1.35
N ASP A 354 16.70 -18.74 2.63
CA ASP A 354 17.00 -19.67 3.74
C ASP A 354 15.93 -20.77 3.86
N LEU A 355 16.31 -22.01 3.56
CA LEU A 355 15.43 -23.18 3.62
C LEU A 355 14.95 -23.53 5.03
N ASP A 356 15.74 -23.27 6.07
CA ASP A 356 15.36 -23.59 7.45
C ASP A 356 14.23 -22.65 7.90
N ILE A 357 14.32 -21.36 7.58
CA ILE A 357 13.26 -20.39 7.90
C ILE A 357 12.01 -20.62 7.05
N ILE A 358 12.16 -20.93 5.75
CA ILE A 358 11.03 -21.24 4.86
C ILE A 358 10.30 -22.50 5.34
N SER A 359 11.04 -23.56 5.71
CA SER A 359 10.45 -24.80 6.21
C SER A 359 9.85 -24.65 7.61
N GLU A 360 10.40 -23.80 8.49
CA GLU A 360 9.77 -23.46 9.78
C GLU A 360 8.39 -22.81 9.56
N ARG A 361 8.27 -21.86 8.62
CA ARG A 361 6.99 -21.22 8.27
C ARG A 361 5.99 -22.22 7.72
N GLN A 362 6.39 -23.03 6.74
CA GLN A 362 5.54 -24.06 6.14
C GLN A 362 5.08 -25.10 7.17
N ARG A 363 5.97 -25.54 8.07
CA ARG A 363 5.64 -26.46 9.18
C ARG A 363 4.68 -25.81 10.19
N THR A 364 4.84 -24.53 10.48
CA THR A 364 3.92 -23.77 11.34
C THR A 364 2.52 -23.72 10.73
N ILE A 365 2.40 -23.40 9.44
CA ILE A 365 1.14 -23.40 8.70
C ILE A 365 0.53 -24.82 8.71
N ALA A 366 1.33 -25.85 8.40
CA ALA A 366 0.88 -27.24 8.39
C ALA A 366 0.31 -27.72 9.73
N VAL A 367 0.89 -27.29 10.86
CA VAL A 367 0.37 -27.61 12.21
C VAL A 367 -0.92 -26.84 12.53
N LEU A 368 -1.00 -25.56 12.14
CA LEU A 368 -2.20 -24.74 12.33
C LEU A 368 -3.42 -25.27 11.54
N LEU A 369 -3.18 -25.83 10.35
CA LEU A 369 -4.21 -26.36 9.46
C LEU A 369 -4.59 -27.83 9.71
N GLN A 370 -4.06 -28.47 10.77
CA GLN A 370 -4.53 -29.81 11.16
C GLN A 370 -6.00 -29.78 11.60
N PRO A 371 -6.83 -30.78 11.23
CA PRO A 371 -8.25 -30.77 11.56
C PRO A 371 -8.51 -30.71 13.08
N ASP A 372 -7.68 -31.37 13.89
CA ASP A 372 -7.74 -31.33 15.36
C ASP A 372 -7.48 -29.94 15.97
N ASN A 373 -6.96 -29.00 15.18
CA ASN A 373 -6.63 -27.64 15.58
C ASN A 373 -7.62 -26.59 15.04
N ALA A 374 -8.61 -26.95 14.23
CA ALA A 374 -9.56 -26.01 13.61
C ALA A 374 -10.32 -25.13 14.63
N ASP A 375 -10.85 -25.71 15.70
CA ASP A 375 -11.50 -24.95 16.78
C ASP A 375 -10.54 -23.96 17.46
N LYS A 376 -9.27 -24.36 17.59
CA LYS A 376 -8.20 -23.55 18.19
C LYS A 376 -7.83 -22.40 17.25
N LEU A 377 -7.75 -22.65 15.94
CA LEU A 377 -7.51 -21.66 14.88
C LEU A 377 -8.56 -20.54 14.88
N ALA A 378 -9.84 -20.91 14.99
CA ALA A 378 -10.94 -19.96 15.13
C ALA A 378 -10.81 -19.10 16.41
N GLN A 379 -10.45 -19.71 17.54
CA GLN A 379 -10.21 -19.01 18.79
C GLN A 379 -9.01 -18.04 18.70
N LEU A 380 -7.87 -18.47 18.14
CA LEU A 380 -6.68 -17.63 17.90
C LEU A 380 -7.04 -16.37 17.11
N THR A 381 -7.73 -16.55 15.98
CA THR A 381 -8.20 -15.46 15.12
C THR A 381 -9.14 -14.50 15.88
N SER A 382 -10.03 -15.03 16.72
CA SER A 382 -10.94 -14.21 17.54
C SER A 382 -10.24 -13.40 18.63
N THR A 383 -9.13 -13.92 19.16
CA THR A 383 -8.31 -13.30 20.21
C THR A 383 -7.41 -12.22 19.61
N LEU A 384 -6.68 -12.53 18.53
CA LEU A 384 -5.83 -11.57 17.83
C LEU A 384 -6.60 -10.37 17.27
N ARG A 385 -7.86 -10.54 16.82
CA ARG A 385 -8.71 -9.42 16.37
C ARG A 385 -9.02 -8.39 17.48
N LYS A 386 -8.83 -8.74 18.76
CA LYS A 386 -8.96 -7.83 19.91
C LYS A 386 -7.62 -7.23 20.35
N VAL A 387 -6.49 -7.81 19.93
CA VAL A 387 -5.15 -7.32 20.20
C VAL A 387 -4.91 -6.03 19.41
N ARG A 388 -4.28 -5.05 20.07
CA ARG A 388 -3.88 -3.77 19.47
C ARG A 388 -2.37 -3.63 19.49
N ASN A 389 -1.85 -2.63 18.80
CA ASN A 389 -0.44 -2.29 18.82
C ASN A 389 -0.11 -1.57 20.15
N MET A 390 0.75 -2.18 20.98
CA MET A 390 1.15 -1.57 22.26
C MET A 390 2.08 -0.37 22.08
N ARG A 391 2.86 -0.32 21.00
CA ARG A 391 3.85 0.75 20.77
C ARG A 391 3.20 2.13 20.65
N THR A 392 2.10 2.25 19.90
CA THR A 392 1.34 3.50 19.81
C THR A 392 0.62 3.84 21.12
N THR A 393 0.13 2.82 21.83
CA THR A 393 -0.59 2.95 23.10
C THR A 393 0.35 3.43 24.23
N LEU A 394 1.57 2.88 24.33
CA LEU A 394 2.58 3.27 25.30
C LEU A 394 3.23 4.62 24.95
N ALA A 395 3.37 4.95 23.67
CA ALA A 395 3.77 6.30 23.24
C ALA A 395 2.73 7.38 23.61
N GLN A 396 1.44 7.04 23.69
CA GLN A 396 0.39 7.93 24.22
C GLN A 396 0.44 8.03 25.74
N LEU A 397 0.66 6.90 26.44
CA LEU A 397 0.86 6.85 27.90
C LEU A 397 2.02 7.74 28.35
N ARG A 398 3.19 7.65 27.67
CA ARG A 398 4.37 8.52 27.90
C ARG A 398 4.08 10.01 27.72
N LYS A 399 3.10 10.39 26.90
CA LYS A 399 2.67 11.78 26.68
C LYS A 399 1.60 12.25 27.68
N GLY A 400 1.13 11.39 28.58
CA GLY A 400 -0.02 11.67 29.44
C GLY A 400 -1.36 11.76 28.69
N ILE A 401 -1.45 11.23 27.46
CA ILE A 401 -2.65 11.29 26.63
C ILE A 401 -3.51 10.05 26.92
N GLU A 402 -4.60 10.21 27.64
CA GLU A 402 -5.52 9.10 27.95
C GLU A 402 -6.45 8.73 26.78
N PHE A 403 -6.83 9.73 25.98
CA PHE A 403 -7.79 9.61 24.88
C PHE A 403 -7.18 10.12 23.56
N PRO A 404 -6.95 9.24 22.57
CA PRO A 404 -6.34 9.62 21.29
C PRO A 404 -7.18 10.55 20.40
N SER A 405 -8.47 10.71 20.68
CA SER A 405 -9.36 11.63 19.95
C SER A 405 -10.52 12.07 20.83
N ALA A 406 -10.92 13.34 20.71
CA ALA A 406 -12.09 13.88 21.40
C ALA A 406 -13.35 13.06 21.07
N GLY A 407 -14.07 12.60 22.10
CA GLY A 407 -15.29 11.80 21.94
C GLY A 407 -15.08 10.30 21.69
N GLN A 408 -13.86 9.75 21.80
CA GLN A 408 -13.69 8.29 21.83
C GLN A 408 -14.32 7.68 23.09
N SER A 409 -14.92 6.50 22.92
CA SER A 409 -15.43 5.70 24.05
C SER A 409 -14.28 5.24 24.96
N PHE A 410 -14.48 5.28 26.28
CA PHE A 410 -13.51 4.85 27.29
C PHE A 410 -13.00 3.41 27.06
N ASP A 411 -13.86 2.55 26.47
CA ASP A 411 -13.52 1.19 26.03
C ASP A 411 -12.37 1.10 25.01
N ARG A 412 -11.96 2.23 24.41
CA ARG A 412 -10.84 2.38 23.46
C ARG A 412 -9.72 3.29 23.98
N GLY A 413 -9.81 3.79 25.23
CA GLY A 413 -8.76 4.59 25.86
C GLY A 413 -7.49 3.77 26.12
N VAL A 414 -6.39 4.45 26.48
CA VAL A 414 -5.07 3.84 26.69
C VAL A 414 -5.12 2.74 27.75
N TRP A 415 -5.64 3.05 28.94
CA TRP A 415 -5.73 2.11 30.06
C TRP A 415 -6.55 0.85 29.75
N ALA A 416 -7.73 1.02 29.13
CA ALA A 416 -8.56 -0.10 28.70
C ALA A 416 -7.90 -0.93 27.60
N THR A 417 -7.08 -0.31 26.75
CA THR A 417 -6.34 -1.01 25.68
C THR A 417 -5.21 -1.87 26.25
N ILE A 418 -4.44 -1.37 27.23
CA ILE A 418 -3.38 -2.15 27.89
C ILE A 418 -3.98 -3.31 28.71
N GLN A 419 -5.06 -3.07 29.46
CA GLN A 419 -5.74 -4.11 30.25
C GLN A 419 -6.35 -5.21 29.37
N LYS A 420 -6.96 -4.83 28.23
CA LYS A 420 -7.45 -5.81 27.24
C LYS A 420 -6.28 -6.55 26.58
N PHE A 421 -5.16 -5.90 26.33
CA PHE A 421 -3.97 -6.55 25.79
C PHE A 421 -3.41 -7.63 26.73
N THR A 422 -3.19 -7.33 28.02
CA THR A 422 -2.62 -8.33 28.96
C THR A 422 -3.51 -9.56 29.08
N THR A 423 -4.84 -9.38 29.16
CA THR A 423 -5.79 -10.51 29.19
C THR A 423 -5.80 -11.31 27.89
N GLN A 424 -5.86 -10.67 26.72
CA GLN A 424 -5.85 -11.39 25.44
C GLN A 424 -4.51 -12.09 25.15
N ALA A 425 -3.38 -11.51 25.59
CA ALA A 425 -2.06 -12.12 25.45
C ALA A 425 -1.94 -13.41 26.29
N LEU A 426 -2.46 -13.41 27.52
CA LEU A 426 -2.51 -14.61 28.36
C LEU A 426 -3.38 -15.71 27.72
N THR A 427 -4.59 -15.36 27.23
CA THR A 427 -5.45 -16.31 26.51
C THR A 427 -4.79 -16.84 25.22
N LEU A 428 -4.07 -15.99 24.48
CA LEU A 428 -3.32 -16.41 23.29
C LEU A 428 -2.25 -17.45 23.63
N ARG A 429 -1.49 -17.23 24.72
CA ARG A 429 -0.49 -18.18 25.23
C ARG A 429 -1.10 -19.52 25.64
N GLU A 430 -2.25 -19.50 26.31
CA GLU A 430 -2.99 -20.71 26.70
C GLU A 430 -3.44 -21.52 25.49
N ILE A 431 -4.07 -20.87 24.49
CA ILE A 431 -4.51 -21.56 23.26
C ILE A 431 -3.33 -22.18 22.52
N ILE A 432 -2.20 -21.46 22.39
CA ILE A 432 -1.00 -21.97 21.70
C ILE A 432 -0.38 -23.15 22.45
N GLY A 433 -0.38 -23.14 23.79
CA GLY A 433 0.04 -24.28 24.61
C GLY A 433 -0.84 -25.53 24.47
N LEU A 434 -2.05 -25.40 23.93
CA LEU A 434 -2.99 -26.50 23.67
C LEU A 434 -2.99 -27.00 22.21
N ILE A 435 -2.16 -26.44 21.32
CA ILE A 435 -2.09 -26.86 19.91
C ILE A 435 -1.45 -28.25 19.78
N ASN A 436 -2.16 -29.18 19.14
CA ASN A 436 -1.64 -30.52 18.85
C ASN A 436 -0.44 -30.39 17.90
N GLY A 437 0.70 -31.01 18.23
CA GLY A 437 1.94 -30.90 17.44
C GLY A 437 2.68 -29.57 17.57
N GLY A 438 2.20 -28.63 18.41
CA GLY A 438 2.83 -27.31 18.59
C GLY A 438 4.15 -27.29 19.36
N SER A 439 4.51 -28.38 20.06
CA SER A 439 5.67 -28.44 20.96
C SER A 439 7.02 -28.19 20.30
N ASP A 440 7.13 -28.47 19.00
CA ASP A 440 8.39 -28.40 18.26
C ASP A 440 8.57 -27.08 17.49
N ILE A 441 7.48 -26.34 17.29
CA ILE A 441 7.44 -25.11 16.48
C ILE A 441 8.19 -23.98 17.19
N VAL A 442 9.23 -23.44 16.53
CA VAL A 442 10.13 -22.45 17.11
C VAL A 442 9.43 -21.11 17.36
N ILE A 443 8.61 -20.60 16.45
CA ILE A 443 7.78 -19.40 16.74
C ILE A 443 6.82 -19.60 17.92
N PHE A 444 6.25 -20.78 18.15
CA PHE A 444 5.39 -21.01 19.33
C PHE A 444 6.20 -20.99 20.62
N LYS A 445 7.42 -21.55 20.62
CA LYS A 445 8.36 -21.45 21.76
C LYS A 445 8.74 -20.00 22.05
N LYS A 446 9.14 -19.24 21.01
CA LYS A 446 9.47 -17.80 21.10
C LYS A 446 8.30 -17.02 21.71
N LEU A 447 7.08 -17.25 21.21
CA LEU A 447 5.88 -16.57 21.68
C LEU A 447 5.53 -16.94 23.13
N ILE A 448 5.53 -18.22 23.51
CA ILE A 448 5.27 -18.68 24.89
C ILE A 448 6.30 -18.09 25.89
N HIS A 449 7.55 -17.90 25.45
CA HIS A 449 8.61 -17.27 26.24
C HIS A 449 8.43 -15.74 26.34
N SER A 450 8.09 -15.06 25.24
CA SER A 450 7.87 -13.60 25.23
C SER A 450 6.61 -13.17 26.00
N LEU A 451 5.58 -14.01 26.01
CA LEU A 451 4.32 -13.75 26.73
C LEU A 451 4.47 -14.17 28.20
N GLU A 452 5.39 -13.52 28.90
CA GLU A 452 5.71 -13.82 30.30
C GLU A 452 4.49 -13.57 31.22
N PRO A 453 3.94 -14.61 31.88
CA PRO A 453 2.73 -14.44 32.68
C PRO A 453 2.92 -13.52 33.90
N ALA A 454 4.10 -13.52 34.52
CA ALA A 454 4.39 -12.69 35.69
C ALA A 454 4.21 -11.21 35.37
N SER A 455 4.91 -10.71 34.35
CA SER A 455 4.85 -9.32 33.90
C SER A 455 3.45 -8.92 33.41
N LEU A 456 2.78 -9.76 32.62
CA LEU A 456 1.44 -9.46 32.09
C LEU A 456 0.35 -9.42 33.17
N VAL A 457 0.38 -10.36 34.12
CA VAL A 457 -0.56 -10.39 35.25
C VAL A 457 -0.32 -9.18 36.17
N VAL A 458 0.93 -8.86 36.52
CA VAL A 458 1.27 -7.71 37.36
C VAL A 458 0.75 -6.40 36.76
N VAL A 459 0.99 -6.14 35.46
CA VAL A 459 0.46 -4.95 34.78
C VAL A 459 -1.08 -4.94 34.74
N GLY A 460 -1.71 -6.07 34.42
CA GLY A 460 -3.16 -6.19 34.41
C GLY A 460 -3.79 -5.92 35.79
N ASP A 461 -3.19 -6.47 36.84
CA ASP A 461 -3.61 -6.29 38.23
C ASP A 461 -3.40 -4.85 38.72
N MET A 462 -2.28 -4.20 38.40
CA MET A 462 -2.05 -2.79 38.75
C MET A 462 -3.15 -1.91 38.16
N ILE A 463 -3.45 -2.07 36.87
CA ILE A 463 -4.50 -1.29 36.20
C ILE A 463 -5.90 -1.61 36.78
N ASN A 464 -6.24 -2.90 36.93
CA ASN A 464 -7.54 -3.33 37.47
C ASN A 464 -7.76 -2.95 38.93
N LYS A 465 -6.70 -2.84 39.75
CA LYS A 465 -6.77 -2.37 41.14
C LYS A 465 -6.89 -0.85 41.19
N THR A 466 -6.18 -0.13 40.34
CA THR A 466 -6.08 1.33 40.40
C THR A 466 -7.24 2.09 39.73
N ILE A 467 -7.68 1.64 38.55
CA ILE A 467 -8.62 2.38 37.70
C ILE A 467 -10.03 1.82 37.81
N ASP A 468 -11.00 2.71 38.03
CA ASP A 468 -12.42 2.39 38.00
C ASP A 468 -12.98 2.58 36.59
N PHE A 469 -13.07 1.49 35.83
CA PHE A 469 -13.56 1.51 34.44
C PHE A 469 -15.03 1.93 34.30
N GLU A 470 -15.86 1.78 35.34
CA GLU A 470 -17.27 2.16 35.32
C GLU A 470 -17.42 3.66 35.58
N GLN A 471 -16.88 4.15 36.70
CA GLN A 471 -16.89 5.58 37.04
C GLN A 471 -16.18 6.43 35.96
N SER A 472 -15.10 5.91 35.37
CA SER A 472 -14.37 6.63 34.30
C SER A 472 -15.19 6.79 33.01
N LYS A 473 -16.10 5.85 32.74
CA LYS A 473 -16.98 5.88 31.56
C LYS A 473 -18.09 6.92 31.72
N GLU A 474 -18.60 7.10 32.94
CA GLU A 474 -19.59 8.12 33.28
C GLU A 474 -18.99 9.53 33.30
N ARG A 475 -17.80 9.69 33.90
CA ARG A 475 -17.14 11.00 34.07
C ARG A 475 -16.34 11.46 32.86
N HIS A 476 -16.22 10.63 31.82
CA HIS A 476 -15.38 10.85 30.63
C HIS A 476 -13.90 11.19 30.94
N ARG A 477 -13.40 10.76 32.10
CA ARG A 477 -12.02 10.95 32.58
C ARG A 477 -11.58 9.71 33.35
N SER A 478 -10.31 9.35 33.33
CA SER A 478 -9.83 8.25 34.18
C SER A 478 -10.04 8.60 35.65
N SER A 479 -10.70 7.69 36.37
CA SER A 479 -11.12 7.87 37.76
C SER A 479 -10.50 6.76 38.61
N VAL A 480 -9.99 7.13 39.78
CA VAL A 480 -9.29 6.23 40.69
C VAL A 480 -10.30 5.49 41.57
N ARG A 481 -10.14 4.16 41.70
CA ARG A 481 -11.03 3.31 42.52
C ARG A 481 -10.89 3.61 44.02
N ALA A 482 -11.97 3.41 44.78
CA ALA A 482 -11.95 3.59 46.22
C ALA A 482 -10.99 2.61 46.94
N GLY A 483 -10.34 3.06 48.01
CA GLY A 483 -9.45 2.25 48.86
C GLY A 483 -7.97 2.29 48.50
N ILE A 484 -7.57 3.09 47.51
CA ILE A 484 -6.16 3.24 47.08
C ILE A 484 -5.47 4.36 47.85
N ASP A 485 -6.15 5.49 48.01
CA ASP A 485 -5.64 6.68 48.66
C ASP A 485 -6.70 7.24 49.61
N THR A 486 -6.42 7.19 50.91
CA THR A 486 -7.39 7.55 51.93
C THR A 486 -7.79 9.03 51.86
N GLN A 487 -6.86 9.91 51.45
CA GLN A 487 -7.09 11.34 51.29
C GLN A 487 -8.06 11.61 50.12
N LEU A 488 -7.84 10.99 48.96
CA LEU A 488 -8.76 11.04 47.83
C LEU A 488 -10.14 10.48 48.21
N ASP A 489 -10.20 9.36 48.93
CA ASP A 489 -11.47 8.78 49.38
C ASP A 489 -12.23 9.70 50.35
N GLU A 490 -11.52 10.45 51.21
CA GLU A 490 -12.11 11.45 52.11
C GLU A 490 -12.56 12.72 51.36
N LEU A 491 -11.84 13.13 50.33
CA LEU A 491 -12.25 14.22 49.43
C LEU A 491 -13.48 13.83 48.61
N LYS A 492 -13.49 12.65 47.99
CA LYS A 492 -14.65 12.09 47.27
C LYS A 492 -15.86 11.98 48.20
N ARG A 493 -15.72 11.40 49.40
CA ARG A 493 -16.81 11.31 50.40
C ARG A 493 -17.35 12.69 50.82
N ARG A 494 -16.49 13.69 51.01
CA ARG A 494 -16.94 15.07 51.33
C ARG A 494 -17.66 15.72 50.16
N TYR A 495 -17.20 15.49 48.93
CA TYR A 495 -17.83 16.01 47.72
C TYR A 495 -19.18 15.34 47.43
N ASP A 496 -19.27 14.01 47.52
CA ASP A 496 -20.51 13.26 47.32
C ASP A 496 -21.52 13.54 48.46
N GLY A 497 -21.04 13.93 49.65
CA GLY A 497 -21.87 14.41 50.77
C GLY A 497 -22.36 15.86 50.63
N MET A 498 -21.93 16.60 49.60
CA MET A 498 -22.16 18.05 49.47
C MET A 498 -23.65 18.44 49.48
N ASP A 499 -24.54 17.66 48.87
CA ASP A 499 -25.99 17.97 48.83
C ASP A 499 -26.62 17.96 50.24
N SER A 500 -26.14 17.08 51.12
CA SER A 500 -26.58 17.04 52.52
C SER A 500 -26.08 18.26 53.29
N PHE A 501 -24.83 18.67 53.06
CA PHE A 501 -24.23 19.85 53.66
C PHE A 501 -24.88 21.15 53.16
N LEU A 502 -25.15 21.27 51.85
CA LEU A 502 -25.89 22.39 51.26
C LEU A 502 -27.29 22.54 51.88
N THR A 503 -27.94 21.43 52.24
CA THR A 503 -29.23 21.45 52.94
C THR A 503 -29.10 22.01 54.36
N GLU A 504 -28.03 21.67 55.09
CA GLU A 504 -27.73 22.26 56.41
C GLU A 504 -27.37 23.75 56.31
N VAL A 505 -26.53 24.13 55.34
CA VAL A 505 -26.17 25.52 55.01
C VAL A 505 -27.41 26.37 54.71
N VAL A 506 -28.38 25.85 53.94
CA VAL A 506 -29.68 26.53 53.71
C VAL A 506 -30.47 26.69 55.00
N ASN A 507 -30.47 25.69 55.89
CA ASN A 507 -31.16 25.77 57.18
C ASN A 507 -30.50 26.76 58.14
N GLN A 508 -29.17 26.87 58.15
CA GLN A 508 -28.42 27.86 58.93
C GLN A 508 -28.67 29.27 58.40
N LEU A 509 -28.52 29.49 57.09
CA LEU A 509 -28.78 30.77 56.44
C LEU A 509 -30.25 31.23 56.67
N ASN A 510 -31.21 30.30 56.66
CA ASN A 510 -32.60 30.60 57.02
C ASN A 510 -32.80 31.01 58.49
N ARG A 511 -31.92 30.67 59.44
CA ARG A 511 -32.01 31.15 60.83
C ARG A 511 -31.64 32.62 60.93
N GLU A 512 -30.60 33.03 60.22
CA GLU A 512 -30.07 34.40 60.20
C GLU A 512 -30.97 35.36 59.39
N LEU A 513 -31.68 34.86 58.38
CA LEU A 513 -32.59 35.68 57.58
C LEU A 513 -33.86 36.13 58.33
N PRO A 514 -34.33 37.38 58.09
CA PRO A 514 -35.63 37.85 58.53
C PRO A 514 -36.78 36.95 58.05
N GLN A 515 -37.80 36.74 58.89
CA GLN A 515 -38.91 35.80 58.61
C GLN A 515 -39.61 36.06 57.26
N TRP A 516 -39.68 37.32 56.82
CA TRP A 516 -40.31 37.70 55.55
C TRP A 516 -39.47 37.37 54.31
N ALA A 517 -38.14 37.26 54.44
CA ALA A 517 -37.20 37.03 53.35
C ALA A 517 -36.98 35.53 53.05
N ARG A 518 -37.15 34.65 54.06
CA ARG A 518 -36.97 33.19 53.96
C ARG A 518 -37.76 32.55 52.82
N LYS A 519 -38.94 33.08 52.50
CA LYS A 519 -39.82 32.57 51.42
C LYS A 519 -39.27 32.83 50.00
N TYR A 520 -38.27 33.70 49.85
CA TYR A 520 -37.67 34.05 48.55
C TYR A 520 -36.34 33.32 48.28
N VAL A 521 -35.68 32.79 49.31
CA VAL A 521 -34.45 31.99 49.16
C VAL A 521 -34.85 30.54 48.89
N ARG A 522 -34.48 30.03 47.72
CA ARG A 522 -34.95 28.74 47.21
C ARG A 522 -34.03 27.58 47.60
N SER A 523 -32.72 27.78 47.51
CA SER A 523 -31.68 26.80 47.84
C SER A 523 -30.30 27.46 47.88
N CYS A 524 -29.28 26.73 48.30
CA CYS A 524 -27.89 27.00 47.96
C CYS A 524 -27.41 25.93 46.98
N ILE A 525 -26.50 26.28 46.08
CA ILE A 525 -25.89 25.37 45.11
C ILE A 525 -24.37 25.54 45.11
N PHE A 526 -23.65 24.49 44.75
CA PHE A 526 -22.22 24.55 44.49
C PHE A 526 -21.95 24.34 43.00
N LEU A 527 -21.14 25.22 42.39
CA LEU A 527 -20.68 25.09 41.00
C LEU A 527 -19.14 25.13 41.00
N PRO A 528 -18.42 24.07 40.56
CA PRO A 528 -16.96 23.98 40.69
C PRO A 528 -16.14 25.16 40.14
N GLN A 529 -16.69 25.92 39.18
CA GLN A 529 -16.02 27.08 38.56
C GLN A 529 -16.35 28.43 39.22
N ILE A 530 -17.36 28.48 40.11
CA ILE A 530 -17.93 29.73 40.66
C ILE A 530 -17.99 29.70 42.20
N GLY A 531 -18.03 28.51 42.79
CA GLY A 531 -18.13 28.28 44.23
C GLY A 531 -19.56 28.07 44.73
N PHE A 532 -19.76 28.33 46.02
CA PHE A 532 -21.06 28.31 46.68
C PHE A 532 -21.90 29.54 46.33
N LEU A 533 -23.20 29.33 46.10
CA LEU A 533 -24.14 30.34 45.64
C LEU A 533 -25.48 30.23 46.38
N THR A 534 -26.05 31.36 46.77
CA THR A 534 -27.42 31.44 47.30
C THR A 534 -28.39 31.77 46.16
N VAL A 535 -29.41 30.93 45.97
CA VAL A 535 -30.39 31.05 44.88
C VAL A 535 -31.66 31.74 45.40
N VAL A 536 -31.97 32.92 44.85
CA VAL A 536 -33.13 33.74 45.24
C VAL A 536 -34.12 33.82 44.08
N GLU A 537 -35.43 33.76 44.35
CA GLU A 537 -36.47 33.93 43.32
C GLU A 537 -36.38 35.34 42.68
N SER A 538 -36.45 35.41 41.35
CA SER A 538 -36.39 36.69 40.63
C SER A 538 -37.70 37.48 40.73
N ASN A 539 -37.58 38.81 40.85
CA ASN A 539 -38.68 39.74 40.75
C ASN A 539 -38.93 40.07 39.27
N ARG A 540 -40.11 39.68 38.76
CA ARG A 540 -40.51 39.84 37.35
C ARG A 540 -40.62 41.29 36.88
N LEU A 541 -40.59 42.27 37.77
CA LEU A 541 -40.65 43.70 37.45
C LEU A 541 -39.28 44.37 37.36
N THR A 542 -38.26 43.87 38.07
CA THR A 542 -36.93 44.51 38.17
C THR A 542 -35.78 43.66 37.61
N GLY A 543 -35.96 42.36 37.42
CA GLY A 543 -34.89 41.45 36.93
C GLY A 543 -33.79 41.13 37.96
N ASN A 544 -33.97 41.57 39.20
CA ASN A 544 -33.14 41.21 40.35
C ASN A 544 -33.86 40.19 41.25
N GLY A 545 -33.19 39.69 42.29
CA GLY A 545 -33.82 38.84 43.30
C GLY A 545 -34.91 39.59 44.07
N GLN A 546 -35.88 38.86 44.62
CA GLN A 546 -36.86 39.40 45.58
C GLN A 546 -36.23 39.70 46.96
N TYR A 547 -34.95 39.38 47.14
CA TYR A 547 -34.12 39.74 48.30
C TYR A 547 -32.66 39.92 47.86
N GLU A 548 -32.02 41.03 48.25
CA GLU A 548 -30.63 41.37 47.87
C GLU A 548 -29.67 41.48 49.08
N GLY A 549 -30.03 40.90 50.23
CA GLY A 549 -29.27 41.05 51.49
C GLY A 549 -29.68 42.27 52.32
N GLU A 550 -30.88 42.81 52.10
CA GLU A 550 -31.38 43.96 52.88
C GLU A 550 -31.55 43.58 54.36
N GLY A 551 -30.95 44.37 55.25
CA GLY A 551 -31.08 44.21 56.71
C GLY A 551 -30.06 43.30 57.39
N THR A 552 -29.10 42.71 56.67
CA THR A 552 -27.94 42.04 57.30
C THR A 552 -26.83 43.04 57.63
N ALA A 553 -26.13 42.85 58.76
CA ALA A 553 -25.09 43.78 59.25
C ALA A 553 -23.75 43.71 58.48
N VAL A 554 -23.65 42.84 57.48
CA VAL A 554 -22.46 42.59 56.65
C VAL A 554 -22.81 42.85 55.18
N ALA A 555 -21.80 43.21 54.38
CA ALA A 555 -21.91 43.76 53.03
C ALA A 555 -23.00 43.14 52.12
N ALA A 556 -23.61 44.01 51.29
CA ALA A 556 -24.64 43.67 50.32
C ALA A 556 -24.25 42.46 49.44
N TRP A 557 -25.24 41.63 49.11
CA TRP A 557 -25.00 40.38 48.39
C TRP A 557 -24.60 40.66 46.94
N GLU A 558 -23.53 40.02 46.47
CA GLU A 558 -23.03 40.21 45.11
C GLU A 558 -23.83 39.36 44.11
N LYS A 559 -24.52 40.00 43.16
CA LYS A 559 -25.25 39.32 42.08
C LYS A 559 -24.25 38.83 41.03
N LEU A 560 -24.20 37.51 40.79
CA LEU A 560 -23.30 36.93 39.78
C LEU A 560 -24.02 36.70 38.44
N PHE A 561 -25.15 35.98 38.45
CA PHE A 561 -25.92 35.72 37.23
C PHE A 561 -27.40 35.43 37.56
N THR A 562 -28.21 35.38 36.50
CA THR A 562 -29.64 35.04 36.55
C THR A 562 -29.88 33.84 35.64
N ALA A 563 -30.50 32.78 36.18
CA ALA A 563 -30.79 31.53 35.46
C ALA A 563 -32.18 31.01 35.87
N ASP A 564 -32.97 30.51 34.91
CA ASP A 564 -34.28 29.87 35.10
C ASP A 564 -35.26 30.60 36.06
N GLY A 565 -35.27 31.93 35.99
CA GLY A 565 -36.15 32.77 36.82
C GLY A 565 -35.69 32.92 38.27
N ALA A 566 -34.47 32.50 38.61
CA ALA A 566 -33.80 32.75 39.87
C ALA A 566 -32.51 33.57 39.65
N VAL A 567 -32.09 34.30 40.68
CA VAL A 567 -30.87 35.09 40.71
C VAL A 567 -29.90 34.47 41.70
N CYS A 568 -28.67 34.22 41.26
CA CYS A 568 -27.62 33.63 42.07
C CYS A 568 -26.76 34.74 42.69
N TYR A 569 -26.69 34.73 44.01
CA TYR A 569 -25.98 35.70 44.83
C TYR A 569 -24.84 35.06 45.61
N LYS A 570 -23.80 35.85 45.87
CA LYS A 570 -22.65 35.50 46.70
C LYS A 570 -22.60 36.41 47.92
N ASN A 571 -22.88 35.85 49.09
CA ASN A 571 -22.87 36.56 50.38
C ASN A 571 -21.58 36.23 51.18
N SER A 572 -21.40 36.84 52.35
CA SER A 572 -20.21 36.61 53.20
C SER A 572 -20.04 35.15 53.57
N TYR A 573 -21.11 34.45 53.95
CA TYR A 573 -21.09 33.06 54.36
C TYR A 573 -20.71 32.12 53.19
N MET A 574 -21.26 32.35 51.97
CA MET A 574 -20.82 31.61 50.78
C MET A 574 -19.33 31.85 50.46
N ARG A 575 -18.80 33.07 50.67
CA ARG A 575 -17.36 33.37 50.50
C ARG A 575 -16.47 32.74 51.58
N GLU A 576 -17.00 32.46 52.76
CA GLU A 576 -16.31 31.69 53.80
C GLU A 576 -16.27 30.20 53.43
N LEU A 577 -17.42 29.64 53.02
CA LEU A 577 -17.50 28.26 52.52
C LEU A 577 -16.60 28.02 51.31
N ASP A 578 -16.46 28.98 50.39
CA ASP A 578 -15.51 28.86 49.28
C ASP A 578 -14.04 28.76 49.72
N LYS A 579 -13.65 29.46 50.78
CA LYS A 579 -12.27 29.41 51.30
C LYS A 579 -11.94 28.07 51.96
N GLU A 580 -12.95 27.39 52.49
CA GLU A 580 -12.79 26.12 53.22
C GLU A 580 -13.02 24.90 52.33
N TYR A 581 -13.96 24.99 51.38
CA TYR A 581 -14.47 23.86 50.59
C TYR A 581 -14.40 24.07 49.06
N GLY A 582 -14.15 25.29 48.56
CA GLY A 582 -14.25 25.62 47.14
C GLY A 582 -13.30 24.82 46.24
N ASP A 583 -12.07 24.59 46.71
CA ASP A 583 -11.03 23.91 45.93
C ASP A 583 -11.15 22.37 45.90
N MET A 584 -12.11 21.77 46.61
CA MET A 584 -12.19 20.30 46.74
C MET A 584 -12.31 19.58 45.39
N TYR A 585 -13.02 20.15 44.41
CA TYR A 585 -13.14 19.54 43.08
C TYR A 585 -11.79 19.53 42.32
N CYS A 586 -10.99 20.59 42.47
CA CYS A 586 -9.65 20.68 41.91
C CYS A 586 -8.70 19.71 42.62
N GLN A 587 -8.70 19.69 43.96
CA GLN A 587 -7.89 18.76 44.76
C GLN A 587 -8.17 17.29 44.44
N ILE A 588 -9.43 16.91 44.19
CA ILE A 588 -9.79 15.56 43.71
C ILE A 588 -9.15 15.29 42.34
N GLY A 589 -9.23 16.25 41.41
CA GLY A 589 -8.64 16.12 40.07
C GLY A 589 -7.11 15.99 40.11
N ASP A 590 -6.43 16.87 40.85
CA ASP A 590 -4.98 16.89 40.98
C ASP A 590 -4.47 15.58 41.62
N ARG A 591 -5.14 15.11 42.68
CA ARG A 591 -4.79 13.85 43.35
C ARG A 591 -5.07 12.61 42.49
N GLU A 592 -6.15 12.61 41.70
CA GLU A 592 -6.38 11.55 40.70
C GLU A 592 -5.27 11.55 39.64
N VAL A 593 -4.89 12.72 39.11
CA VAL A 593 -3.79 12.85 38.13
C VAL A 593 -2.46 12.38 38.70
N GLU A 594 -2.13 12.72 39.95
CA GLU A 594 -0.91 12.27 40.62
C GLU A 594 -0.84 10.72 40.73
N ILE A 595 -1.93 10.10 41.18
CA ILE A 595 -2.03 8.63 41.31
C ILE A 595 -1.95 7.94 39.94
N ILE A 596 -2.63 8.49 38.93
CA ILE A 596 -2.63 7.96 37.56
C ILE A 596 -1.25 8.13 36.90
N HIS A 597 -0.55 9.24 37.16
CA HIS A 597 0.81 9.45 36.70
C HIS A 597 1.80 8.49 37.38
N GLY A 598 1.65 8.25 38.69
CA GLY A 598 2.42 7.23 39.41
C GLY A 598 2.15 5.80 38.91
N LEU A 599 0.93 5.49 38.50
CA LEU A 599 0.60 4.24 37.81
C LEU A 599 1.27 4.16 36.43
N ALA A 600 1.26 5.26 35.67
CA ALA A 600 1.88 5.31 34.34
C ALA A 600 3.39 5.03 34.42
N GLY A 601 4.09 5.61 35.40
CA GLY A 601 5.50 5.29 35.68
C GLY A 601 5.73 3.78 35.87
N LYS A 602 4.98 3.16 36.78
CA LYS A 602 5.07 1.71 37.09
C LYS A 602 4.73 0.80 35.90
N VAL A 603 3.78 1.21 35.04
CA VAL A 603 3.47 0.44 33.82
C VAL A 603 4.57 0.58 32.77
N LEU A 604 5.23 1.74 32.70
CA LEU A 604 6.36 1.97 31.80
C LEU A 604 7.64 1.24 32.22
N GLU A 605 7.81 0.88 33.50
CA GLU A 605 8.88 -0.04 33.94
C GLU A 605 8.79 -1.41 33.24
N HIS A 606 7.58 -1.88 32.92
CA HIS A 606 7.33 -3.13 32.20
C HIS A 606 7.21 -2.96 30.66
N GLU A 607 7.51 -1.78 30.12
CA GLU A 607 7.32 -1.46 28.69
C GLU A 607 8.03 -2.45 27.75
N GLY A 608 9.26 -2.87 28.08
CA GLY A 608 10.01 -3.82 27.25
C GLY A 608 9.27 -5.14 27.03
N HIS A 609 8.68 -5.71 28.08
CA HIS A 609 7.90 -6.95 27.99
C HIS A 609 6.62 -6.74 27.17
N LEU A 610 5.93 -5.61 27.32
CA LEU A 610 4.72 -5.28 26.56
C LEU A 610 4.99 -5.06 25.07
N LEU A 611 6.12 -4.43 24.72
CA LEU A 611 6.54 -4.23 23.34
C LEU A 611 6.92 -5.56 22.68
N LEU A 612 7.78 -6.36 23.32
CA LEU A 612 8.17 -7.69 22.82
C LEU A 612 6.95 -8.61 22.63
N ALA A 613 6.04 -8.63 23.61
CA ALA A 613 4.78 -9.36 23.50
C ALA A 613 3.94 -8.88 22.29
N SER A 614 3.85 -7.56 22.07
CA SER A 614 3.09 -6.97 20.97
C SER A 614 3.72 -7.27 19.60
N GLU A 615 5.04 -7.37 19.52
CA GLU A 615 5.79 -7.70 18.30
C GLU A 615 5.67 -9.18 17.94
N MET A 616 5.87 -10.08 18.90
CA MET A 616 5.69 -11.53 18.69
C MET A 616 4.24 -11.88 18.31
N CYS A 617 3.24 -11.16 18.84
CA CYS A 617 1.86 -11.27 18.37
C CYS A 617 1.70 -10.85 16.90
N GLY A 618 2.47 -9.87 16.42
CA GLY A 618 2.44 -9.42 15.02
C GLY A 618 3.14 -10.40 14.07
N GLU A 619 4.31 -10.92 14.44
CA GLU A 619 5.02 -11.96 13.67
C GLU A 619 4.13 -13.21 13.51
N PHE A 620 3.51 -13.66 14.60
CA PHE A 620 2.59 -14.81 14.58
C PHE A 620 1.32 -14.54 13.76
N ASP A 621 0.69 -13.36 13.88
CA ASP A 621 -0.50 -12.98 13.11
C ASP A 621 -0.22 -12.89 11.59
N ALA A 622 1.01 -12.57 11.19
CA ALA A 622 1.42 -12.62 9.78
C ALA A 622 1.48 -14.05 9.23
N ILE A 623 2.08 -15.01 9.97
CA ILE A 623 2.09 -16.42 9.57
C ILE A 623 0.69 -17.04 9.64
N LEU A 624 -0.12 -16.66 10.64
CA LEU A 624 -1.52 -17.05 10.75
C LEU A 624 -2.34 -16.57 9.54
N ALA A 625 -2.09 -15.34 9.05
CA ALA A 625 -2.74 -14.85 7.84
C ALA A 625 -2.42 -15.72 6.60
N LEU A 626 -1.17 -16.19 6.46
CA LEU A 626 -0.78 -17.13 5.41
C LEU A 626 -1.53 -18.47 5.54
N ALA A 627 -1.65 -19.00 6.77
CA ALA A 627 -2.42 -20.22 7.02
C ALA A 627 -3.92 -20.08 6.67
N LEU A 628 -4.56 -19.01 7.14
CA LEU A 628 -5.97 -18.71 6.84
C LEU A 628 -6.20 -18.50 5.33
N GLY A 629 -5.22 -17.95 4.61
CA GLY A 629 -5.29 -17.82 3.15
C GLY A 629 -5.20 -19.18 2.45
N ALA A 630 -4.27 -20.04 2.90
CA ALA A 630 -4.12 -21.38 2.38
C ALA A 630 -5.38 -22.25 2.58
N GLU A 631 -6.01 -22.17 3.75
CA GLU A 631 -7.31 -22.81 4.02
C GLU A 631 -8.41 -22.27 3.10
N LYS A 632 -8.54 -20.93 3.03
CA LYS A 632 -9.61 -20.25 2.28
C LYS A 632 -9.56 -20.53 0.77
N TYR A 633 -8.37 -20.62 0.18
CA TYR A 633 -8.18 -20.81 -1.27
C TYR A 633 -7.79 -22.25 -1.64
N ASN A 634 -7.78 -23.18 -0.67
CA ASN A 634 -7.41 -24.58 -0.83
C ASN A 634 -6.04 -24.76 -1.50
N TRP A 635 -5.00 -24.23 -0.85
CA TRP A 635 -3.60 -24.30 -1.28
C TRP A 635 -2.83 -25.36 -0.49
N HIS A 636 -1.81 -25.96 -1.11
CA HIS A 636 -1.05 -27.06 -0.53
C HIS A 636 0.40 -26.68 -0.22
N ALA A 637 1.04 -27.41 0.70
CA ALA A 637 2.43 -27.19 1.06
C ALA A 637 3.37 -27.53 -0.11
N PRO A 638 4.21 -26.61 -0.60
CA PRO A 638 5.26 -26.94 -1.55
C PRO A 638 6.42 -27.65 -0.83
N GLN A 639 7.11 -28.53 -1.55
CA GLN A 639 8.39 -29.09 -1.11
C GLN A 639 9.54 -28.21 -1.60
N MET A 640 10.27 -27.56 -0.70
CA MET A 640 11.46 -26.79 -1.05
C MET A 640 12.70 -27.67 -1.18
N VAL A 641 13.55 -27.40 -2.17
CA VAL A 641 14.82 -28.12 -2.41
C VAL A 641 15.95 -27.16 -2.79
N GLU A 642 17.21 -27.56 -2.59
CA GLU A 642 18.39 -26.78 -3.00
C GLU A 642 18.65 -26.79 -4.52
N ALA A 643 18.27 -27.88 -5.19
CA ALA A 643 18.47 -28.06 -6.62
C ALA A 643 17.56 -27.15 -7.47
N SER A 644 18.04 -26.68 -8.62
CA SER A 644 17.32 -25.74 -9.52
C SER A 644 16.17 -26.39 -10.29
N ILE A 645 15.12 -26.79 -9.58
CA ILE A 645 13.93 -27.49 -10.11
C ILE A 645 12.70 -26.57 -10.01
N ILE A 646 11.78 -26.65 -10.96
CA ILE A 646 10.40 -26.19 -10.79
C ILE A 646 9.51 -27.32 -11.29
N HIS A 647 8.80 -27.98 -10.38
CA HIS A 647 7.86 -29.05 -10.70
C HIS A 647 6.52 -28.72 -10.05
N ILE A 648 5.53 -28.34 -10.85
CA ILE A 648 4.20 -27.91 -10.41
C ILE A 648 3.16 -28.80 -11.09
N GLU A 649 2.32 -29.47 -10.31
CA GLU A 649 1.17 -30.24 -10.78
C GLU A 649 -0.13 -29.46 -10.49
N GLU A 650 -0.98 -29.36 -11.51
CA GLU A 650 -2.25 -28.62 -11.47
C GLU A 650 -2.13 -27.22 -10.81
N GLY A 651 -1.15 -26.44 -11.27
CA GLY A 651 -0.96 -25.07 -10.83
C GLY A 651 -2.13 -24.17 -11.27
N ARG A 652 -2.48 -23.19 -10.43
CA ARG A 652 -3.56 -22.22 -10.64
C ARG A 652 -3.06 -20.79 -10.42
N HIS A 653 -3.55 -19.83 -11.20
CA HIS A 653 -3.19 -18.42 -11.02
C HIS A 653 -4.08 -17.78 -9.94
N PRO A 654 -3.55 -17.39 -8.77
CA PRO A 654 -4.37 -17.11 -7.59
C PRO A 654 -5.29 -15.89 -7.71
N LEU A 655 -4.91 -14.88 -8.52
CA LEU A 655 -5.79 -13.74 -8.80
C LEU A 655 -6.84 -14.04 -9.87
N GLN A 656 -6.43 -14.58 -11.03
CA GLN A 656 -7.31 -14.92 -12.13
C GLN A 656 -8.39 -15.94 -11.73
N GLU A 657 -8.06 -16.93 -10.89
CA GLU A 657 -8.98 -17.94 -10.35
C GLU A 657 -10.20 -17.32 -9.64
N LEU A 658 -10.04 -16.14 -9.02
CA LEU A 658 -11.12 -15.44 -8.32
C LEU A 658 -12.01 -14.59 -9.23
N VAL A 659 -11.61 -14.38 -10.49
CA VAL A 659 -12.29 -13.51 -11.46
C VAL A 659 -13.02 -14.32 -12.55
N VAL A 660 -12.62 -15.58 -12.76
CA VAL A 660 -13.25 -16.49 -13.75
C VAL A 660 -14.23 -17.47 -13.09
N PRO A 661 -15.28 -17.92 -13.79
CA PRO A 661 -16.24 -18.89 -13.24
C PRO A 661 -15.66 -20.32 -13.13
N ALA A 662 -14.64 -20.64 -13.92
CA ALA A 662 -13.87 -21.87 -13.85
C ALA A 662 -12.43 -21.58 -14.33
N PHE A 663 -11.43 -22.00 -13.55
CA PHE A 663 -10.02 -21.91 -13.92
C PHE A 663 -9.52 -23.30 -14.31
N ILE A 664 -8.72 -23.39 -15.37
CA ILE A 664 -8.16 -24.66 -15.85
C ILE A 664 -6.71 -24.76 -15.35
N PRO A 665 -6.41 -25.69 -14.44
CA PRO A 665 -5.08 -25.81 -13.86
C PRO A 665 -4.10 -26.38 -14.88
N ASN A 666 -2.84 -25.96 -14.81
CA ASN A 666 -1.79 -26.35 -15.77
C ASN A 666 -0.52 -26.79 -15.04
N PRO A 667 0.15 -27.87 -15.51
CA PRO A 667 1.44 -28.28 -14.97
C PRO A 667 2.58 -27.38 -15.47
N CYS A 668 3.67 -27.29 -14.72
CA CYS A 668 4.90 -26.62 -15.15
C CYS A 668 6.12 -27.42 -14.68
N HIS A 669 7.00 -27.77 -15.62
CA HIS A 669 8.17 -28.60 -15.37
C HIS A 669 9.40 -27.94 -16.01
N LEU A 670 10.32 -27.45 -15.18
CA LEU A 670 11.64 -26.95 -15.59
C LEU A 670 12.73 -27.55 -14.69
N PHE A 671 13.90 -27.80 -15.27
CA PHE A 671 15.03 -28.39 -14.60
C PHE A 671 16.34 -27.85 -15.19
N THR A 672 17.30 -27.47 -14.34
CA THR A 672 18.66 -27.12 -14.78
C THR A 672 19.71 -27.69 -13.82
N GLY A 673 20.88 -28.06 -14.35
CA GLY A 673 21.96 -28.77 -13.63
C GLY A 673 21.88 -30.31 -13.72
N THR A 674 22.58 -31.00 -12.82
CA THR A 674 22.49 -32.46 -12.62
C THR A 674 21.98 -32.74 -11.21
N SER A 675 21.01 -33.64 -11.06
CA SER A 675 20.45 -33.96 -9.73
C SER A 675 20.05 -35.43 -9.63
N ASN A 676 20.33 -36.04 -8.47
CA ASN A 676 19.96 -37.42 -8.16
C ASN A 676 18.56 -37.53 -7.54
N ILE A 677 17.66 -36.57 -7.80
CA ILE A 677 16.32 -36.53 -7.20
C ILE A 677 15.37 -37.39 -8.03
N ALA A 678 14.78 -38.42 -7.41
CA ALA A 678 13.97 -39.45 -8.07
C ALA A 678 12.69 -38.96 -8.78
N ALA A 679 12.31 -37.68 -8.61
CA ALA A 679 11.22 -37.03 -9.33
C ALA A 679 11.64 -36.41 -10.67
N VAL A 680 12.95 -36.31 -10.95
CA VAL A 680 13.47 -35.78 -12.21
C VAL A 680 13.57 -36.92 -13.23
N GLN A 681 12.77 -36.84 -14.29
CA GLN A 681 13.02 -37.63 -15.48
C GLN A 681 14.18 -36.99 -16.26
N ASP A 682 15.18 -37.81 -16.61
CA ASP A 682 16.23 -37.45 -17.57
C ASP A 682 15.59 -36.91 -18.86
N GLY A 683 15.89 -35.66 -19.22
CA GLY A 683 15.25 -34.96 -20.35
C GLY A 683 14.17 -33.92 -19.98
N SER A 684 14.09 -33.50 -18.71
CA SER A 684 13.31 -32.32 -18.30
C SER A 684 13.94 -31.02 -18.84
N PRO A 685 13.16 -30.06 -19.38
CA PRO A 685 13.71 -28.90 -20.09
C PRO A 685 14.23 -27.79 -19.17
N GLN A 686 15.24 -27.06 -19.63
CA GLN A 686 15.75 -25.83 -19.03
C GLN A 686 14.90 -24.61 -19.43
N ALA A 687 14.42 -24.61 -20.68
CA ALA A 687 13.59 -23.57 -21.26
C ALA A 687 12.28 -24.14 -21.83
N LEU A 688 11.16 -23.49 -21.52
CA LEU A 688 9.85 -23.77 -22.13
C LEU A 688 9.38 -22.55 -22.90
N VAL A 689 9.18 -22.70 -24.21
CA VAL A 689 8.58 -21.64 -25.04
C VAL A 689 7.14 -22.00 -25.40
N LEU A 690 6.24 -21.07 -25.10
CA LEU A 690 4.80 -21.19 -25.25
C LEU A 690 4.30 -20.38 -26.44
N THR A 691 3.65 -21.06 -27.37
CA THR A 691 3.02 -20.46 -28.55
C THR A 691 1.49 -20.52 -28.46
N GLY A 692 0.81 -19.85 -29.39
CA GLY A 692 -0.65 -19.90 -29.52
C GLY A 692 -1.30 -18.53 -29.60
N PRO A 693 -2.63 -18.48 -29.85
CA PRO A 693 -3.32 -17.23 -30.17
C PRO A 693 -3.35 -16.23 -29.00
N ASN A 694 -3.69 -14.99 -29.31
CA ASN A 694 -3.99 -13.99 -28.29
C ASN A 694 -5.25 -14.40 -27.53
N HIS A 695 -5.31 -14.09 -26.24
CA HIS A 695 -6.34 -14.55 -25.29
C HIS A 695 -6.30 -16.04 -24.91
N SER A 696 -5.36 -16.86 -25.42
CA SER A 696 -5.27 -18.29 -25.04
C SER A 696 -4.72 -18.58 -23.63
N GLY A 697 -4.36 -17.55 -22.86
CA GLY A 697 -3.84 -17.68 -21.49
C GLY A 697 -2.32 -17.70 -21.35
N LYS A 698 -1.53 -17.46 -22.41
CA LYS A 698 -0.05 -17.52 -22.37
C LYS A 698 0.59 -16.74 -21.21
N SER A 699 0.27 -15.45 -21.12
CA SER A 699 0.74 -14.56 -20.05
C SER A 699 0.27 -14.99 -18.65
N VAL A 700 -0.92 -15.59 -18.53
CA VAL A 700 -1.45 -16.09 -17.26
C VAL A 700 -0.64 -17.30 -16.79
N TYR A 701 -0.29 -18.22 -17.69
CA TYR A 701 0.57 -19.36 -17.38
C TYR A 701 1.98 -18.95 -16.92
N LEU A 702 2.60 -17.97 -17.60
CA LEU A 702 3.88 -17.39 -17.20
C LEU A 702 3.83 -16.82 -15.77
N LYS A 703 2.86 -15.93 -15.51
CA LYS A 703 2.69 -15.27 -14.22
C LYS A 703 2.36 -16.26 -13.11
N GLN A 704 1.52 -17.27 -13.40
CA GLN A 704 1.18 -18.35 -12.48
C GLN A 704 2.42 -19.07 -11.93
N ALA A 705 3.30 -19.53 -12.82
CA ALA A 705 4.50 -20.27 -12.42
C ALA A 705 5.41 -19.43 -11.50
N ALA A 706 5.62 -18.15 -11.85
CA ALA A 706 6.42 -17.25 -11.03
C ALA A 706 5.77 -16.88 -9.69
N ILE A 707 4.45 -16.66 -9.64
CA ILE A 707 3.73 -16.40 -8.38
C ILE A 707 3.80 -17.63 -7.45
N ILE A 708 3.71 -18.85 -7.98
CA ILE A 708 3.87 -20.09 -7.20
C ILE A 708 5.28 -20.19 -6.60
N VAL A 709 6.33 -19.94 -7.41
CA VAL A 709 7.72 -19.91 -6.92
C VAL A 709 7.90 -18.84 -5.85
N TYR A 710 7.36 -17.65 -6.07
CA TYR A 710 7.45 -16.51 -5.15
C TYR A 710 6.74 -16.78 -3.80
N LEU A 711 5.52 -17.32 -3.83
CA LEU A 711 4.78 -17.71 -2.61
C LEU A 711 5.52 -18.79 -1.80
N ALA A 712 6.18 -19.73 -2.48
CA ALA A 712 6.99 -20.75 -1.82
C ALA A 712 8.19 -20.14 -1.07
N HIS A 713 8.87 -19.14 -1.65
CA HIS A 713 10.00 -18.42 -1.02
C HIS A 713 9.57 -17.49 0.13
N ILE A 714 8.30 -17.09 0.20
CA ILE A 714 7.75 -16.44 1.42
C ILE A 714 7.57 -17.46 2.57
N GLY A 715 7.50 -18.76 2.26
CA GLY A 715 7.09 -19.81 3.20
C GLY A 715 5.58 -19.98 3.30
N SER A 716 4.82 -19.51 2.29
CA SER A 716 3.39 -19.78 2.16
C SER A 716 3.15 -21.16 1.54
N PHE A 717 1.91 -21.63 1.63
CA PHE A 717 1.40 -22.70 0.76
C PHE A 717 1.11 -22.11 -0.64
N VAL A 718 0.94 -22.96 -1.65
CA VAL A 718 0.84 -22.55 -3.06
C VAL A 718 -0.43 -23.06 -3.76
N PRO A 719 -0.94 -22.32 -4.76
CA PRO A 719 -2.08 -22.72 -5.58
C PRO A 719 -1.72 -23.83 -6.58
N ALA A 720 -1.45 -25.03 -6.07
CA ALA A 720 -1.18 -26.25 -6.84
C ALA A 720 -1.76 -27.46 -6.10
N VAL A 721 -1.80 -28.64 -6.73
CA VAL A 721 -2.06 -29.92 -6.03
C VAL A 721 -0.76 -30.44 -5.41
N GLN A 722 0.32 -30.43 -6.18
CA GLN A 722 1.67 -30.75 -5.71
C GLN A 722 2.66 -29.75 -6.32
N ALA A 723 3.65 -29.32 -5.54
CA ALA A 723 4.73 -28.47 -6.03
C ALA A 723 6.06 -28.84 -5.36
N THR A 724 7.11 -28.98 -6.15
CA THR A 724 8.50 -29.10 -5.69
C THR A 724 9.28 -27.95 -6.30
N ILE A 725 9.74 -27.03 -5.46
CA ILE A 725 10.33 -25.75 -5.87
C ILE A 725 11.77 -25.69 -5.37
N GLY A 726 12.70 -25.58 -6.31
CA GLY A 726 14.10 -25.29 -6.07
C GLY A 726 14.33 -23.84 -5.69
N LEU A 727 15.32 -23.58 -4.84
CA LEU A 727 15.77 -22.22 -4.52
C LEU A 727 15.96 -21.37 -5.78
N THR A 728 15.41 -20.16 -5.76
CA THR A 728 15.40 -19.21 -6.87
C THR A 728 16.01 -17.91 -6.37
N GLU A 729 17.22 -17.58 -6.84
CA GLU A 729 17.94 -16.39 -6.38
C GLU A 729 17.35 -15.09 -6.92
N SER A 730 16.81 -15.12 -8.14
CA SER A 730 16.10 -13.96 -8.70
C SER A 730 14.94 -14.32 -9.64
N ILE A 731 13.91 -13.47 -9.67
CA ILE A 731 12.81 -13.48 -10.65
C ILE A 731 12.91 -12.22 -11.50
N LEU A 732 13.11 -12.40 -12.80
CA LEU A 732 13.36 -11.34 -13.78
C LEU A 732 12.32 -11.44 -14.90
N THR A 733 11.84 -10.30 -15.39
CA THR A 733 10.76 -10.25 -16.39
C THR A 733 11.09 -9.31 -17.54
N CYS A 734 11.04 -9.85 -18.76
CA CYS A 734 10.92 -9.10 -20.02
C CYS A 734 9.45 -9.15 -20.44
N MET A 735 8.63 -8.35 -19.77
CA MET A 735 7.18 -8.28 -19.96
C MET A 735 6.80 -6.80 -20.01
N SER A 736 6.17 -6.37 -21.10
CA SER A 736 5.74 -4.98 -21.24
C SER A 736 4.70 -4.66 -20.16
N SER A 737 5.08 -3.83 -19.19
CA SER A 737 4.19 -3.33 -18.14
C SER A 737 3.19 -2.33 -18.74
N ARG A 738 2.12 -1.99 -18.01
CA ARG A 738 1.05 -1.12 -18.54
C ARG A 738 1.64 0.18 -19.09
N GLU A 739 1.31 0.49 -20.35
CA GLU A 739 1.65 1.73 -21.05
C GLU A 739 1.25 2.96 -20.21
N SER A 740 2.19 3.49 -19.43
CA SER A 740 2.00 4.78 -18.78
C SER A 740 2.35 5.87 -19.77
N MET A 741 1.35 6.65 -20.18
CA MET A 741 1.57 7.85 -21.01
C MET A 741 2.43 8.92 -20.32
N SER A 742 2.79 8.76 -19.04
CA SER A 742 3.74 9.62 -18.32
C SER A 742 5.21 9.14 -18.42
N GLY A 743 5.46 7.92 -18.89
CA GLY A 743 6.81 7.41 -19.11
C GLY A 743 7.42 8.00 -20.39
N GLY A 744 8.53 8.74 -20.27
CA GLY A 744 9.19 9.40 -21.39
C GLY A 744 9.97 8.47 -22.35
N GLU A 745 9.72 7.17 -22.32
CA GLU A 745 10.49 6.15 -23.05
C GLU A 745 9.61 5.27 -23.94
N SER A 746 10.17 4.76 -25.04
CA SER A 746 9.48 3.85 -25.95
C SER A 746 9.35 2.46 -25.34
N ALA A 747 8.20 1.80 -25.51
CA ALA A 747 7.98 0.42 -25.04
C ALA A 747 9.09 -0.54 -25.51
N PHE A 748 9.54 -0.43 -26.76
CA PHE A 748 10.66 -1.23 -27.27
C PHE A 748 11.98 -0.95 -26.51
N ALA A 749 12.24 0.31 -26.14
CA ALA A 749 13.42 0.67 -25.36
C ALA A 749 13.33 0.12 -23.93
N THR A 750 12.13 0.09 -23.34
CA THR A 750 11.87 -0.56 -22.04
C THR A 750 12.09 -2.08 -22.13
N ASP A 751 11.54 -2.76 -23.13
CA ASP A 751 11.77 -4.19 -23.36
C ASP A 751 13.27 -4.50 -23.51
N MET A 752 14.03 -3.69 -24.27
CA MET A 752 15.49 -3.85 -24.42
C MET A 752 16.24 -3.64 -23.10
N LYS A 753 15.83 -2.68 -22.27
CA LYS A 753 16.43 -2.46 -20.93
C LYS A 753 16.14 -3.64 -20.00
N GLN A 754 14.91 -4.15 -19.99
CA GLN A 754 14.54 -5.34 -19.21
C GLN A 754 15.38 -6.56 -19.63
N ALA A 755 15.59 -6.78 -20.93
CA ALA A 755 16.46 -7.85 -21.43
C ALA A 755 17.93 -7.64 -21.07
N ALA A 756 18.45 -6.42 -21.17
CA ALA A 756 19.82 -6.11 -20.75
C ALA A 756 20.04 -6.33 -19.25
N LEU A 757 19.06 -5.95 -18.41
CA LEU A 757 19.04 -6.24 -16.99
C LEU A 757 18.98 -7.75 -16.74
N SER A 758 18.11 -8.48 -17.45
CA SER A 758 17.95 -9.92 -17.25
C SER A 758 19.18 -10.71 -17.63
N MET A 759 19.96 -10.31 -18.64
CA MET A 759 21.22 -10.94 -19.01
C MET A 759 22.35 -10.62 -18.01
N LYS A 760 22.37 -9.39 -17.46
CA LYS A 760 23.40 -8.94 -16.52
C LYS A 760 23.22 -9.53 -15.11
N SER A 761 21.98 -9.72 -14.69
CA SER A 761 21.61 -10.11 -13.31
C SER A 761 21.08 -11.54 -13.18
N SER A 762 21.16 -12.35 -14.24
CA SER A 762 20.81 -13.78 -14.19
C SER A 762 21.93 -14.63 -13.57
N THR A 763 21.55 -15.55 -12.69
CA THR A 763 22.37 -16.68 -12.21
C THR A 763 21.75 -18.00 -12.68
N PRO A 764 22.43 -19.16 -12.57
CA PRO A 764 21.85 -20.46 -12.91
C PRO A 764 20.61 -20.85 -12.06
N LYS A 765 20.35 -20.12 -10.98
CA LYS A 765 19.14 -20.26 -10.14
C LYS A 765 18.08 -19.19 -10.42
N SER A 766 18.28 -18.27 -11.36
CA SER A 766 17.23 -17.32 -11.74
C SER A 766 16.04 -18.01 -12.42
N LEU A 767 14.87 -17.37 -12.32
CA LEU A 767 13.70 -17.62 -13.15
C LEU A 767 13.48 -16.38 -14.03
N ILE A 768 13.53 -16.58 -15.35
CA ILE A 768 13.33 -15.52 -16.34
C ILE A 768 12.00 -15.74 -17.05
N LEU A 769 11.15 -14.71 -17.07
CA LEU A 769 9.91 -14.69 -17.84
C LEU A 769 10.08 -13.74 -19.03
N VAL A 770 9.76 -14.22 -20.23
CA VAL A 770 9.72 -13.41 -21.45
C VAL A 770 8.31 -13.48 -22.02
N ASP A 771 7.61 -12.36 -22.17
CA ASP A 771 6.24 -12.36 -22.70
C ASP A 771 6.13 -11.42 -23.90
N GLU A 772 6.13 -12.01 -25.08
CA GLU A 772 5.95 -11.33 -26.36
C GLU A 772 6.97 -10.22 -26.66
N PHE A 773 8.20 -10.42 -26.18
CA PHE A 773 9.38 -9.61 -26.48
C PHE A 773 9.59 -9.43 -27.98
N GLY A 774 9.99 -8.22 -28.40
CA GLY A 774 10.22 -7.87 -29.80
C GLY A 774 9.00 -7.34 -30.56
N LYS A 775 7.82 -7.22 -29.91
CA LYS A 775 6.60 -6.64 -30.52
C LYS A 775 6.74 -5.21 -31.03
N GLY A 776 7.60 -4.40 -30.41
CA GLY A 776 7.70 -2.96 -30.68
C GLY A 776 8.52 -2.57 -31.91
N THR A 777 8.92 -3.52 -32.76
CA THR A 777 9.77 -3.32 -33.95
C THR A 777 9.23 -4.10 -35.15
N ASN A 778 9.95 -4.11 -36.28
CA ASN A 778 9.60 -4.93 -37.45
C ASN A 778 9.52 -6.42 -37.06
N GLY A 779 8.62 -7.19 -37.68
CA GLY A 779 8.40 -8.60 -37.34
C GLY A 779 9.67 -9.45 -37.47
N ASP A 780 10.44 -9.25 -38.54
CA ASP A 780 11.70 -9.96 -38.78
C ASP A 780 12.78 -9.61 -37.75
N ASP A 781 12.92 -8.33 -37.41
CA ASP A 781 13.85 -7.86 -36.37
C ASP A 781 13.45 -8.39 -34.98
N GLY A 782 12.16 -8.41 -34.67
CA GLY A 782 11.61 -8.93 -33.41
C GLY A 782 11.81 -10.44 -33.25
N ALA A 783 11.54 -11.21 -34.31
CA ALA A 783 11.80 -12.65 -34.37
C ALA A 783 13.29 -12.96 -34.25
N GLY A 784 14.15 -12.19 -34.92
CA GLY A 784 15.61 -12.32 -34.82
C GLY A 784 16.15 -12.03 -33.42
N LEU A 785 15.69 -10.93 -32.79
CA LEU A 785 16.07 -10.58 -31.42
C LEU A 785 15.59 -11.61 -30.39
N LEU A 786 14.38 -12.15 -30.54
CA LEU A 786 13.88 -13.22 -29.67
C LEU A 786 14.72 -14.49 -29.82
N SER A 787 15.02 -14.91 -31.06
CA SER A 787 15.85 -16.09 -31.33
C SER A 787 17.23 -15.94 -30.68
N ALA A 788 17.90 -14.83 -30.93
CA ALA A 788 19.22 -14.53 -30.34
C ALA A 788 19.21 -14.47 -28.81
N LEU A 789 18.12 -13.99 -28.18
CA LEU A 789 17.98 -13.98 -26.72
C LEU A 789 17.83 -15.42 -26.16
N LEU A 790 17.04 -16.26 -26.83
CA LEU A 790 16.87 -17.67 -26.45
C LEU A 790 18.18 -18.45 -26.65
N ASP A 791 18.84 -18.31 -27.80
CA ASP A 791 20.14 -18.93 -28.10
C ASP A 791 21.21 -18.48 -27.10
N TYR A 792 21.25 -17.18 -26.73
CA TYR A 792 22.17 -16.68 -25.71
C TYR A 792 22.03 -17.44 -24.39
N TYR A 793 20.82 -17.54 -23.83
CA TYR A 793 20.61 -18.27 -22.58
C TYR A 793 20.87 -19.77 -22.69
N LEU A 794 20.47 -20.39 -23.80
CA LEU A 794 20.68 -21.83 -24.04
C LEU A 794 22.16 -22.18 -24.25
N SER A 795 22.95 -21.26 -24.84
CA SER A 795 24.40 -21.42 -25.04
C SER A 795 25.21 -21.49 -23.74
N LEU A 796 24.65 -20.97 -22.63
CA LEU A 796 25.25 -21.07 -21.28
C LEU A 796 25.23 -22.52 -20.72
N GLY A 797 24.50 -23.44 -21.35
CA GLY A 797 24.51 -24.87 -21.01
C GLY A 797 24.14 -25.14 -19.54
N PRO A 798 25.06 -25.64 -18.69
CA PRO A 798 24.77 -25.89 -17.27
C PRO A 798 24.54 -24.60 -16.45
N GLU A 799 24.98 -23.44 -16.92
CA GLU A 799 24.74 -22.15 -16.28
C GLU A 799 23.44 -21.48 -16.75
N CYS A 800 22.69 -22.13 -17.64
CA CYS A 800 21.41 -21.64 -18.14
C CYS A 800 20.39 -21.47 -16.98
N PRO A 801 19.79 -20.26 -16.82
CA PRO A 801 18.71 -20.03 -15.87
C PRO A 801 17.43 -20.76 -16.30
N ARG A 802 16.46 -20.88 -15.39
CA ARG A 802 15.14 -21.43 -15.71
C ARG A 802 14.36 -20.42 -16.53
N LEU A 803 14.01 -20.76 -17.77
CA LEU A 803 13.42 -19.84 -18.73
C LEU A 803 11.99 -20.23 -19.12
N LEU A 804 11.05 -19.31 -18.94
CA LEU A 804 9.71 -19.40 -19.51
C LEU A 804 9.53 -18.26 -20.50
N ALA A 805 9.26 -18.58 -21.76
CA ALA A 805 8.94 -17.58 -22.77
C ALA A 805 7.54 -17.82 -23.35
N ALA A 806 6.83 -16.76 -23.70
CA ALA A 806 5.68 -16.81 -24.58
C ALA A 806 5.90 -15.90 -25.79
N THR A 807 5.47 -16.38 -26.96
CA THR A 807 5.63 -15.64 -28.21
C THR A 807 4.46 -15.84 -29.15
N HIS A 808 4.29 -14.90 -30.07
CA HIS A 808 3.41 -14.98 -31.24
C HIS A 808 4.21 -15.21 -32.54
N PHE A 809 5.55 -15.11 -32.51
CA PHE A 809 6.41 -15.44 -33.63
C PHE A 809 6.52 -16.98 -33.77
N HIS A 810 5.77 -17.53 -34.72
CA HIS A 810 5.81 -18.96 -35.05
C HIS A 810 6.98 -19.27 -36.01
N GLU A 811 7.37 -18.29 -36.81
CA GLU A 811 8.42 -18.29 -37.82
C GLU A 811 9.79 -18.68 -37.23
N VAL A 812 10.04 -18.26 -35.97
CA VAL A 812 11.22 -18.60 -35.16
C VAL A 812 11.47 -20.11 -35.10
N PHE A 813 10.40 -20.92 -35.09
CA PHE A 813 10.47 -22.37 -35.01
C PHE A 813 10.29 -23.07 -36.36
N GLU A 814 9.47 -22.50 -37.26
CA GLU A 814 9.19 -23.10 -38.57
C GLU A 814 10.38 -22.96 -39.54
N CYS A 815 11.12 -21.85 -39.47
CA CYS A 815 12.26 -21.57 -40.34
C CYS A 815 13.60 -22.10 -39.82
N GLY A 816 13.63 -22.71 -38.62
CA GLY A 816 14.84 -23.27 -38.02
C GLY A 816 15.88 -22.22 -37.62
N TYR A 817 15.44 -21.05 -37.15
CA TYR A 817 16.33 -19.97 -36.71
C TYR A 817 17.00 -20.24 -35.34
N LEU A 818 16.38 -21.06 -34.50
CA LEU A 818 16.96 -21.58 -33.25
C LEU A 818 17.83 -22.81 -33.52
N GLU A 819 18.97 -22.93 -32.82
CA GLU A 819 19.72 -24.18 -32.81
C GLU A 819 18.97 -25.28 -32.02
N ASN A 820 19.17 -26.55 -32.40
CA ASN A 820 18.52 -27.69 -31.75
C ASN A 820 19.13 -27.98 -30.36
N HIS A 821 18.72 -27.20 -29.36
CA HIS A 821 19.12 -27.38 -27.97
C HIS A 821 18.27 -28.45 -27.26
N ASN A 822 18.91 -29.51 -26.74
CA ASN A 822 18.24 -30.56 -25.96
C ASN A 822 17.50 -30.06 -24.70
N GLY A 823 17.85 -28.87 -24.19
CA GLY A 823 17.21 -28.23 -23.04
C GLY A 823 15.96 -27.41 -23.36
N LEU A 824 15.64 -27.20 -24.65
CA LEU A 824 14.49 -26.42 -25.11
C LEU A 824 13.27 -27.33 -25.33
N ARG A 825 12.11 -26.96 -24.79
CA ARG A 825 10.83 -27.58 -25.10
C ARG A 825 9.83 -26.55 -25.60
N ILE A 826 9.08 -26.92 -26.65
CA ILE A 826 8.02 -26.10 -27.22
C ILE A 826 6.67 -26.63 -26.75
N ALA A 827 5.77 -25.72 -26.40
CA ALA A 827 4.39 -26.00 -26.07
C ALA A 827 3.45 -24.97 -26.72
N HIS A 828 2.16 -25.28 -26.72
CA HIS A 828 1.11 -24.36 -27.12
C HIS A 828 -0.10 -24.47 -26.20
N MET A 829 -0.93 -23.42 -26.17
CA MET A 829 -2.24 -23.47 -25.52
C MET A 829 -3.27 -24.06 -26.50
N ASN A 830 -3.96 -25.13 -26.09
CA ASN A 830 -4.92 -25.82 -26.93
C ASN A 830 -6.18 -24.97 -27.18
N VAL A 831 -6.67 -25.01 -28.43
CA VAL A 831 -7.85 -24.31 -28.92
C VAL A 831 -8.70 -25.28 -29.72
N ARG A 832 -9.95 -25.47 -29.31
CA ARG A 832 -10.92 -26.30 -30.00
C ARG A 832 -11.69 -25.48 -31.02
N MET A 833 -11.80 -26.03 -32.23
CA MET A 833 -12.57 -25.44 -33.33
C MET A 833 -13.87 -26.22 -33.51
N ASP A 834 -15.02 -25.54 -33.52
CA ASP A 834 -16.29 -26.12 -33.96
C ASP A 834 -16.81 -25.39 -35.21
N TRP A 835 -16.50 -25.99 -36.35
CA TRP A 835 -16.86 -25.50 -37.68
C TRP A 835 -18.36 -25.53 -37.98
N ASN A 836 -19.16 -26.21 -37.16
CA ASN A 836 -20.61 -26.34 -37.33
C ASN A 836 -21.38 -25.40 -36.38
N ALA A 837 -20.70 -24.63 -35.54
CA ALA A 837 -21.34 -23.72 -34.61
C ALA A 837 -22.10 -22.59 -35.32
N SER A 838 -23.32 -22.33 -34.86
CA SER A 838 -24.26 -21.39 -35.51
C SER A 838 -23.97 -19.91 -35.22
N LEU A 839 -23.17 -19.62 -34.19
CA LEU A 839 -22.65 -18.30 -33.86
C LEU A 839 -21.15 -18.30 -34.13
N VAL A 840 -20.61 -17.17 -34.62
CA VAL A 840 -19.17 -17.05 -34.90
C VAL A 840 -18.36 -17.19 -33.61
N ASP A 841 -18.85 -16.62 -32.50
CA ASP A 841 -18.23 -16.68 -31.16
C ASP A 841 -18.02 -18.11 -30.65
N ASP A 842 -18.89 -19.04 -31.02
CA ASP A 842 -18.81 -20.44 -30.59
C ASP A 842 -17.84 -21.27 -31.46
N GLN A 843 -17.33 -20.74 -32.58
CA GLN A 843 -16.45 -21.47 -33.51
C GLN A 843 -15.03 -21.68 -32.97
N VAL A 844 -14.61 -20.86 -31.98
CA VAL A 844 -13.26 -20.90 -31.39
C VAL A 844 -13.37 -20.95 -29.87
N THR A 845 -13.22 -22.15 -29.30
CA THR A 845 -13.20 -22.33 -27.84
C THR A 845 -11.76 -22.46 -27.35
N PHE A 846 -11.26 -21.46 -26.63
CA PHE A 846 -9.99 -21.56 -25.91
C PHE A 846 -10.12 -22.58 -24.78
N LEU A 847 -9.31 -23.65 -24.80
CA LEU A 847 -9.35 -24.68 -23.76
C LEU A 847 -8.43 -24.38 -22.58
N PHE A 848 -7.56 -23.36 -22.69
CA PHE A 848 -6.59 -22.95 -21.65
C PHE A 848 -5.72 -24.09 -21.09
N ASN A 849 -5.59 -25.20 -21.83
CA ASN A 849 -4.80 -26.36 -21.48
C ASN A 849 -3.46 -26.33 -22.23
N LEU A 850 -2.36 -26.55 -21.52
CA LEU A 850 -1.02 -26.63 -22.06
C LEU A 850 -0.79 -27.99 -22.74
N GLU A 851 -0.38 -27.97 -24.01
CA GLU A 851 0.01 -29.18 -24.76
C GLU A 851 1.40 -29.02 -25.38
N TYR A 852 2.20 -30.08 -25.34
CA TYR A 852 3.56 -30.07 -25.89
C TYR A 852 3.56 -30.23 -27.41
N GLY A 853 4.48 -29.54 -28.07
CA GLY A 853 4.58 -29.48 -29.53
C GLY A 853 4.03 -28.19 -30.14
N HIS A 854 4.03 -28.12 -31.46
CA HIS A 854 3.69 -26.93 -32.24
C HIS A 854 2.17 -26.82 -32.48
N SER A 855 1.63 -25.60 -32.37
CA SER A 855 0.30 -25.27 -32.91
C SER A 855 0.34 -25.32 -34.44
N THR A 856 -0.56 -26.07 -35.07
CA THR A 856 -0.58 -26.33 -36.53
C THR A 856 -1.37 -25.31 -37.35
N SER A 857 -1.85 -24.22 -36.74
CA SER A 857 -2.66 -23.22 -37.44
C SER A 857 -2.50 -21.80 -36.88
N SER A 858 -2.51 -20.82 -37.79
CA SER A 858 -2.55 -19.39 -37.47
C SER A 858 -4.00 -18.90 -37.36
N PHE A 859 -4.30 -18.19 -36.27
CA PHE A 859 -5.69 -17.86 -35.88
C PHE A 859 -6.12 -16.42 -36.21
N GLY A 860 -5.20 -15.57 -36.69
CA GLY A 860 -5.40 -14.11 -36.80
C GLY A 860 -6.63 -13.68 -37.60
N GLY A 861 -6.85 -14.28 -38.78
CA GLY A 861 -8.02 -13.97 -39.62
C GLY A 861 -9.35 -14.29 -38.93
N ARG A 862 -9.41 -15.37 -38.14
CA ARG A 862 -10.64 -15.76 -37.42
C ARG A 862 -10.85 -14.92 -36.17
N CYS A 863 -9.80 -14.52 -35.47
CA CYS A 863 -9.90 -13.50 -34.42
C CYS A 863 -10.47 -12.18 -34.96
N ALA A 864 -10.12 -11.77 -36.18
CA ALA A 864 -10.74 -10.62 -36.83
C ALA A 864 -12.24 -10.85 -37.12
N ALA A 865 -12.61 -12.01 -37.69
CA ALA A 865 -14.02 -12.36 -37.94
C ALA A 865 -14.88 -12.38 -36.66
N LEU A 866 -14.36 -12.95 -35.56
CA LEU A 866 -14.96 -12.95 -34.22
C LEU A 866 -15.23 -11.53 -33.70
N ASN A 867 -14.31 -10.60 -33.94
CA ASN A 867 -14.48 -9.19 -33.55
C ASN A 867 -15.36 -8.38 -34.53
N GLY A 868 -16.13 -9.05 -35.40
CA GLY A 868 -17.08 -8.42 -36.32
C GLY A 868 -16.46 -7.80 -37.57
N VAL A 869 -15.20 -8.12 -37.91
CA VAL A 869 -14.59 -7.65 -39.16
C VAL A 869 -15.29 -8.33 -40.34
N PRO A 870 -15.73 -7.59 -41.39
CA PRO A 870 -16.45 -8.18 -42.52
C PRO A 870 -15.69 -9.31 -43.21
N SER A 871 -16.38 -10.39 -43.59
CA SER A 871 -15.75 -11.58 -44.20
C SER A 871 -14.91 -11.25 -45.43
N ALA A 872 -15.34 -10.31 -46.29
CA ALA A 872 -14.57 -9.86 -47.44
C ALA A 872 -13.20 -9.24 -47.09
N VAL A 873 -13.08 -8.62 -45.91
CA VAL A 873 -11.80 -8.10 -45.38
C VAL A 873 -10.95 -9.24 -44.83
N VAL A 874 -11.56 -10.18 -44.11
CA VAL A 874 -10.88 -11.37 -43.57
C VAL A 874 -10.34 -12.28 -44.67
N GLU A 875 -11.15 -12.59 -45.68
CA GLU A 875 -10.75 -13.38 -46.86
C GLU A 875 -9.61 -12.69 -47.62
N ARG A 876 -9.67 -11.35 -47.80
CA ARG A 876 -8.59 -10.59 -48.41
C ARG A 876 -7.31 -10.63 -47.56
N ALA A 877 -7.43 -10.49 -46.24
CA ALA A 877 -6.29 -10.56 -45.33
C ALA A 877 -5.65 -11.96 -45.31
N GLU A 878 -6.45 -13.04 -45.30
CA GLU A 878 -5.94 -14.41 -45.43
C GLU A 878 -5.24 -14.64 -46.77
N ASN A 879 -5.79 -14.10 -47.87
CA ASN A 879 -5.15 -14.23 -49.18
C ASN A 879 -3.83 -13.47 -49.24
N ILE A 880 -3.76 -12.24 -48.71
CA ILE A 880 -2.51 -11.46 -48.58
C ILE A 880 -1.50 -12.20 -47.68
N SER A 881 -1.94 -12.76 -46.56
CA SER A 881 -1.10 -13.56 -45.66
C SER A 881 -0.54 -14.83 -46.33
N LYS A 882 -1.33 -15.51 -47.16
CA LYS A 882 -0.89 -16.67 -47.97
C LYS A 882 0.12 -16.29 -49.06
N LEU A 883 0.09 -15.06 -49.57
CA LEU A 883 1.07 -14.53 -50.54
C LEU A 883 2.37 -14.12 -49.85
N LEU A 884 2.27 -13.43 -48.71
CA LEU A 884 3.40 -13.09 -47.83
C LEU A 884 4.17 -14.34 -47.39
N ALA A 885 3.46 -15.38 -46.94
CA ALA A 885 4.05 -16.66 -46.52
C ALA A 885 4.73 -17.45 -47.65
N ARG A 886 4.59 -17.01 -48.91
CA ARG A 886 5.29 -17.57 -50.09
C ARG A 886 6.38 -16.65 -50.63
N SER A 887 6.59 -15.49 -50.00
CA SER A 887 7.46 -14.42 -50.48
C SER A 887 7.13 -13.98 -51.92
N GLU A 888 5.85 -14.06 -52.31
CA GLU A 888 5.37 -13.53 -53.60
C GLU A 888 5.24 -12.01 -53.53
N ASP A 889 5.68 -11.29 -54.57
CA ASP A 889 5.63 -9.82 -54.57
C ASP A 889 4.18 -9.29 -54.54
N LEU A 890 3.84 -8.67 -53.42
CA LEU A 890 2.53 -8.05 -53.19
C LEU A 890 2.21 -6.92 -54.19
N SER A 891 3.22 -6.26 -54.75
CA SER A 891 3.04 -5.19 -55.73
C SER A 891 2.36 -5.73 -56.99
N ALA A 892 2.89 -6.83 -57.54
CA ALA A 892 2.40 -7.50 -58.73
C ALA A 892 1.00 -8.11 -58.55
N VAL A 893 0.65 -8.55 -57.34
CA VAL A 893 -0.68 -9.11 -57.07
C VAL A 893 -1.72 -8.03 -56.79
N CYS A 894 -1.36 -6.93 -56.12
CA CYS A 894 -2.27 -5.80 -55.90
C CYS A 894 -2.51 -4.98 -57.18
N ALA A 895 -1.62 -5.07 -58.17
CA ALA A 895 -1.79 -4.49 -59.50
C ALA A 895 -2.76 -5.26 -60.42
N ARG A 896 -3.24 -6.47 -60.04
CA ARG A 896 -4.23 -7.21 -60.83
C ARG A 896 -5.62 -6.61 -60.66
N LEU A 897 -6.10 -5.99 -61.74
CA LEU A 897 -7.47 -5.51 -61.91
C LEU A 897 -8.48 -6.64 -61.63
N SER A 898 -9.60 -6.32 -60.98
CA SER A 898 -10.69 -7.30 -60.85
C SER A 898 -11.31 -7.60 -62.22
N ARG A 899 -11.92 -8.77 -62.39
CA ARG A 899 -12.58 -9.17 -63.66
C ARG A 899 -13.66 -8.19 -64.14
N SER A 900 -14.27 -7.43 -63.22
CA SER A 900 -15.18 -6.32 -63.54
C SER A 900 -14.45 -5.09 -64.09
N GLU A 901 -13.28 -4.76 -63.54
CA GLU A 901 -12.44 -3.65 -63.97
C GLU A 901 -11.70 -3.99 -65.27
N GLU A 902 -11.26 -5.23 -65.49
CA GLU A 902 -10.77 -5.72 -66.78
C GLU A 902 -11.82 -5.54 -67.89
N VAL A 903 -13.09 -5.85 -67.62
CA VAL A 903 -14.20 -5.67 -68.57
C VAL A 903 -14.55 -4.18 -68.76
N GLN A 904 -14.37 -3.32 -67.76
CA GLN A 904 -14.51 -1.87 -67.93
C GLN A 904 -13.34 -1.27 -68.72
N LEU A 905 -12.11 -1.71 -68.44
CA LEU A 905 -10.90 -1.31 -69.15
C LEU A 905 -10.99 -1.71 -70.62
N GLY A 906 -11.33 -2.97 -70.92
CA GLY A 906 -11.53 -3.42 -72.30
C GLY A 906 -12.65 -2.68 -73.05
N LYS A 907 -13.70 -2.25 -72.35
CA LYS A 907 -14.74 -1.37 -72.93
C LYS A 907 -14.24 0.05 -73.17
N ALA A 908 -13.46 0.61 -72.23
CA ALA A 908 -12.86 1.93 -72.38
C ALA A 908 -11.82 1.94 -73.52
N GLU A 909 -10.97 0.91 -73.60
CA GLU A 909 -9.99 0.69 -74.66
C GLU A 909 -10.67 0.56 -76.03
N MET A 910 -11.71 -0.28 -76.13
CA MET A 910 -12.51 -0.42 -77.36
C MET A 910 -13.19 0.89 -77.75
N THR A 911 -13.68 1.68 -76.79
CA THR A 911 -14.29 3.00 -77.05
C THR A 911 -13.25 4.01 -77.53
N ALA A 912 -12.05 4.03 -76.93
CA ALA A 912 -10.95 4.89 -77.34
C ALA A 912 -10.40 4.51 -78.73
N ARG A 913 -10.24 3.22 -79.03
CA ARG A 913 -9.87 2.74 -80.37
C ARG A 913 -10.93 3.06 -81.42
N LEU A 914 -12.22 2.99 -81.07
CA LEU A 914 -13.30 3.41 -81.96
C LEU A 914 -13.27 4.93 -82.22
N PHE A 915 -13.06 5.74 -81.18
CA PHE A 915 -12.93 7.20 -81.29
C PHE A 915 -11.74 7.62 -82.17
N LEU A 916 -10.60 6.92 -82.06
CA LEU A 916 -9.43 7.11 -82.94
C LEU A 916 -9.69 6.67 -84.39
N SER A 917 -10.69 5.81 -84.64
CA SER A 917 -11.02 5.31 -85.98
C SER A 917 -12.11 6.13 -86.71
N GLU A 918 -12.79 7.05 -86.02
CA GLU A 918 -13.74 7.97 -86.66
C GLU A 918 -13.01 9.16 -87.29
N THR A 919 -13.03 9.24 -88.62
CA THR A 919 -12.65 10.46 -89.34
C THR A 919 -13.78 11.49 -89.28
N PHE A 920 -13.69 12.40 -88.32
CA PHE A 920 -14.55 13.58 -88.25
C PHE A 920 -14.26 14.51 -89.44
N GLY A 921 -15.21 14.61 -90.37
CA GLY A 921 -15.04 15.43 -91.58
C GLY A 921 -15.20 16.93 -91.32
N ASP A 922 -14.37 17.74 -92.00
CA ASP A 922 -14.35 19.20 -91.88
C ASP A 922 -15.66 19.84 -92.39
N GLN A 923 -16.60 20.07 -91.49
CA GLN A 923 -17.78 20.92 -91.70
C GLN A 923 -18.09 21.77 -90.47
N ASP A 924 -17.28 22.82 -90.26
CA ASP A 924 -17.74 24.17 -89.89
C ASP A 924 -16.54 25.13 -89.71
N GLU A 925 -16.03 25.69 -90.82
CA GLU A 925 -15.00 26.74 -90.83
C GLU A 925 -15.54 28.07 -90.24
N ALA A 926 -15.58 28.19 -88.91
CA ALA A 926 -15.87 29.46 -88.25
C ALA A 926 -15.24 29.69 -86.86
N ASN A 927 -14.70 28.67 -86.17
CA ASN A 927 -14.21 28.85 -84.79
C ASN A 927 -13.04 27.91 -84.38
N LEU A 928 -12.26 27.43 -85.35
CA LEU A 928 -11.27 26.36 -85.16
C LEU A 928 -9.83 26.90 -85.15
N ASN A 929 -9.33 27.22 -83.96
CA ASN A 929 -7.88 27.41 -83.68
C ASN A 929 -7.49 26.96 -82.27
N ALA A 930 -8.45 26.91 -81.32
CA ALA A 930 -8.21 26.40 -79.96
C ALA A 930 -8.61 24.92 -79.79
N GLU A 931 -9.64 24.45 -80.52
CA GLU A 931 -10.13 23.07 -80.39
C GLU A 931 -9.29 22.05 -81.16
N GLU A 932 -8.69 22.39 -82.30
CA GLU A 932 -7.82 21.45 -83.04
C GLU A 932 -6.55 21.10 -82.26
N HIS A 933 -5.90 22.07 -81.64
CA HIS A 933 -4.71 21.82 -80.80
C HIS A 933 -5.02 20.95 -79.58
N THR A 934 -6.19 21.12 -78.96
CA THR A 934 -6.61 20.27 -77.82
C THR A 934 -7.05 18.88 -78.27
N ARG A 935 -7.70 18.74 -79.43
CA ARG A 935 -8.07 17.44 -80.01
C ARG A 935 -6.85 16.64 -80.47
N GLY A 936 -5.89 17.28 -81.17
CA GLY A 936 -4.63 16.65 -81.56
C GLY A 936 -3.85 16.11 -80.36
N SER A 937 -3.71 16.93 -79.31
CA SER A 937 -3.07 16.50 -78.05
C SER A 937 -3.80 15.35 -77.34
N ILE A 938 -5.13 15.27 -77.42
CA ILE A 938 -5.90 14.13 -76.87
C ILE A 938 -5.71 12.87 -77.72
N ILE A 939 -5.64 13.00 -79.04
CA ILE A 939 -5.39 11.88 -79.98
C ILE A 939 -3.99 11.33 -79.75
N GLU A 940 -2.96 12.17 -79.72
CA GLU A 940 -1.57 11.77 -79.43
C GLU A 940 -1.44 11.05 -78.09
N VAL A 941 -2.06 11.58 -77.02
CA VAL A 941 -2.05 10.94 -75.69
C VAL A 941 -2.79 9.60 -75.67
N LEU A 942 -3.88 9.45 -76.43
CA LEU A 942 -4.59 8.18 -76.54
C LEU A 942 -3.82 7.16 -77.38
N GLU A 943 -3.14 7.58 -78.46
CA GLU A 943 -2.27 6.71 -79.26
C GLU A 943 -1.06 6.22 -78.47
N ASP A 944 -0.40 7.09 -77.68
CA ASP A 944 0.68 6.71 -76.77
C ASP A 944 0.21 5.65 -75.77
N ILE A 945 -0.90 5.91 -75.05
CA ILE A 945 -1.46 5.00 -74.03
C ILE A 945 -1.88 3.64 -74.62
N LEU A 946 -2.34 3.61 -75.87
CA LEU A 946 -2.81 2.39 -76.55
C LEU A 946 -1.71 1.65 -77.34
N SER A 947 -0.48 2.18 -77.34
CA SER A 947 0.66 1.61 -78.05
C SER A 947 1.17 0.31 -77.39
N PRO A 948 1.56 -0.71 -78.17
CA PRO A 948 1.91 -2.02 -77.62
C PRO A 948 3.21 -2.06 -76.78
N ASN A 949 3.99 -0.99 -76.76
CA ASN A 949 5.30 -0.95 -76.09
C ASN A 949 5.24 -0.52 -74.61
N ILE A 950 4.18 0.13 -74.16
CA ILE A 950 4.07 0.55 -72.74
C ILE A 950 3.85 -0.66 -71.82
N GLY A 951 3.16 -1.70 -72.30
CA GLY A 951 2.94 -2.94 -71.55
C GLY A 951 4.21 -3.75 -71.23
N ALA A 952 5.31 -3.53 -71.97
CA ALA A 952 6.61 -4.15 -71.70
C ALA A 952 7.51 -3.25 -70.83
N ALA A 953 7.54 -1.95 -71.08
CA ALA A 953 8.42 -1.01 -70.36
C ALA A 953 8.09 -0.88 -68.86
N VAL A 954 6.82 -1.02 -68.48
CA VAL A 954 6.39 -1.02 -67.07
C VAL A 954 6.70 -2.35 -66.35
N ALA A 955 6.98 -3.43 -67.08
CA ALA A 955 7.33 -4.73 -66.51
C ALA A 955 8.84 -4.93 -66.27
N GLU A 956 9.71 -4.05 -66.79
CA GLU A 956 11.16 -4.03 -66.53
C GLU A 956 11.58 -2.84 -65.63
N SER A 957 10.62 -2.06 -65.10
CA SER A 957 10.88 -0.89 -64.23
C SER A 957 10.10 -0.87 -62.92
N ILE A 958 9.57 -2.04 -62.51
CA ILE A 958 8.99 -2.34 -61.19
C ILE A 958 9.75 -3.55 -60.61
#